data_AF-A0A959H3I5-F1
#
_entry.id   AF-A0A959H3I5-F1
#
_cell.length_a   1.000
_cell.length_b   1.000
_cell.length_c   1.000
_cell.angle_alpha   90.00
_cell.angle_beta   90.00
_cell.angle_gamma   90.00
#
_symmetry.space_group_name_H-M   'P 1'
#
loop_
_entity.id
_entity.type
_entity.pdbx_description
1 polymer ?
#
loop_
_entity_poly.entity_id
_entity_poly.type
_entity_poly.pdbx_seq_one_letter_code
_entity_poly.pdbx_strand_id
1 'polypeptide(L)'
;MKNTFTEYGPGYLEFDFCEISEPDIVIQSGQDIVWAGTRYLRSNVVVENGARLTIRCLLGMPQGSIITVEQGGTLIVDEGEITNLCGGTWQGIEVLGNPNTHQYGAGQQGVAELKNNAKVEYAEMGVSLFGRGNPWQTTGGILRVNGAEFTDNRWSVVFYNYAYLLNGVELSNRSYVNDATFNLTEQYPFDAFFAHAYVGFVNGVNFRDCTFDDERPAAQLDDDSKLARGLRSEGARFNAIGCQFSNLLYGIDALGFGETRNFSAKDCVFTDCYVGLSMRGVDNAQATESFFTIGGYNRPVDSGIDNPSLHSGIFIDRSSGFAIEKNTFEQQAAAVNTTIGITAQDTNLPEGKEGQHLDYNEIYNNTFSGLAIGNLANGNNMGGGDGAGGLAYLCNKNTNTPFSNDIRVDDGAVAARQIDPSNVAGGNVFTSCEEGLTHIDNLLGNSIRYYFWDQGTNEEPVCSPAFRVTRIEEDRNECSDGGDIPAEKINIHLQLFDSLKLVFLERHIYYKGLLDNGSSEEVLSLIESTTPANSESRKEQLLSYSPYLSKASALAVVGQQNFTSSQKKDILAANPELLYRDAVWNAILADSSFSQQQLSELEQARETSTSRDSLEREMAEAYGSLHRAGNKLVQHYQSDTAGVVLDTIQSLLSGKLSLEAAYQKADAFLQARDTASALQELAAIPESYDLSPAQLKEHGYYFQLKQLQAALVANGQAWQDIAEPEKSILQAVVDNSLGRAAVQAENILMAVDGGNKYYRSPIITTGEQPRAQPPAGQEESTALSRQRLVQAFPNPARETVHFRYRIPEGSEGASLSLFNPAGRQLAAFRLADTNNQLSWKTGTLPAGLYYYRLLLPNGQSETGKFAVLK
;
A
#
# COMPACT_ATOMS: atom_id res chain seq x y z
N MET A 1 29.25 35.97 -5.60
CA MET A 1 30.42 36.88 -5.65
C MET A 1 30.69 37.35 -4.22
N LYS A 2 31.93 37.19 -3.71
CA LYS A 2 32.30 37.49 -2.32
C LYS A 2 32.06 38.96 -1.95
N ASN A 3 31.33 39.21 -0.87
CA ASN A 3 31.32 40.50 -0.19
C ASN A 3 32.53 40.59 0.75
N THR A 4 33.56 41.32 0.32
CA THR A 4 34.49 41.99 1.23
C THR A 4 34.21 43.49 1.13
N PHE A 5 33.41 44.00 2.05
CA PHE A 5 33.43 45.42 2.41
C PHE A 5 33.74 45.52 3.90
N THR A 6 34.96 45.94 4.18
CA THR A 6 35.50 46.28 5.50
C THR A 6 34.83 47.54 6.05
N GLU A 7 34.33 47.40 7.28
CA GLU A 7 34.17 48.37 8.37
C GLU A 7 34.14 49.88 8.04
N TYR A 8 32.96 50.50 8.19
CA TYR A 8 32.78 51.84 8.77
C TYR A 8 31.36 51.99 9.40
N GLY A 9 31.28 51.94 10.74
CA GLY A 9 30.23 52.57 11.59
C GLY A 9 28.79 52.02 11.59
N PRO A 10 28.06 52.04 12.73
CA PRO A 10 26.69 51.52 12.83
C PRO A 10 25.69 52.57 12.32
N GLY A 11 25.57 52.67 11.01
CA GLY A 11 24.37 53.15 10.34
C GLY A 11 23.86 51.99 9.51
N TYR A 12 22.78 51.34 9.95
CA TYR A 12 22.07 50.35 9.15
C TYR A 12 21.69 51.02 7.84
N LEU A 13 22.36 50.67 6.73
CA LEU A 13 21.84 50.90 5.39
C LEU A 13 20.70 49.91 5.23
N GLU A 14 19.52 50.29 5.71
CA GLU A 14 18.27 49.65 5.33
C GLU A 14 18.12 49.89 3.83
N PHE A 15 18.31 48.85 3.01
CA PHE A 15 18.13 48.97 1.58
C PHE A 15 16.64 49.25 1.35
N ASP A 16 16.33 50.46 0.84
CA ASP A 16 14.98 51.02 0.63
C ASP A 16 14.09 50.17 -0.33
N PHE A 17 14.54 48.99 -0.77
CA PHE A 17 13.79 48.04 -1.57
C PHE A 17 13.44 46.72 -0.86
N CYS A 18 13.70 46.60 0.44
CA CYS A 18 13.45 45.35 1.17
C CYS A 18 12.00 45.16 1.64
N GLU A 19 11.23 46.24 1.69
CA GLU A 19 9.83 46.25 2.11
C GLU A 19 8.90 46.65 0.96
N ILE A 20 7.68 46.13 0.98
CA ILE A 20 6.62 46.59 0.09
C ILE A 20 6.23 48.01 0.48
N SER A 21 6.54 48.97 -0.38
CA SER A 21 6.33 50.41 -0.14
C SER A 21 5.72 51.15 -1.34
N GLU A 22 5.61 50.49 -2.50
CA GLU A 22 5.02 51.05 -3.71
C GLU A 22 3.77 50.26 -4.13
N PRO A 23 2.86 50.85 -4.94
CA PRO A 23 1.75 50.13 -5.54
C PRO A 23 2.22 48.99 -6.46
N ASP A 24 1.36 47.97 -6.61
CA ASP A 24 1.61 46.82 -7.48
C ASP A 24 1.89 47.24 -8.93
N ILE A 25 2.87 46.58 -9.54
CA ILE A 25 3.17 46.74 -10.96
C ILE A 25 2.21 45.85 -11.75
N VAL A 26 1.30 46.46 -12.48
CA VAL A 26 0.29 45.76 -13.29
C VAL A 26 0.69 45.77 -14.77
N ILE A 27 0.90 44.59 -15.35
CA ILE A 27 1.03 44.39 -16.80
C ILE A 27 -0.38 44.21 -17.35
N GLN A 28 -0.88 45.25 -18.01
CA GLN A 28 -2.28 45.36 -18.38
C GLN A 28 -2.65 44.45 -19.55
N SER A 29 -3.92 44.02 -19.59
CA SER A 29 -4.46 43.19 -20.67
C SER A 29 -4.03 43.64 -22.07
N GLY A 30 -3.50 42.71 -22.87
CA GLY A 30 -3.03 42.94 -24.24
C GLY A 30 -1.60 43.50 -24.34
N GLN A 31 -0.92 43.78 -23.23
CA GLN A 31 0.49 44.17 -23.24
C GLN A 31 1.42 42.96 -23.37
N ASP A 32 2.54 43.15 -24.06
CA ASP A 32 3.68 42.22 -24.10
C ASP A 32 4.94 43.01 -23.70
N ILE A 33 5.42 42.77 -22.48
CA ILE A 33 6.48 43.56 -21.84
C ILE A 33 7.69 42.66 -21.57
N VAL A 34 8.88 43.20 -21.84
CA VAL A 34 10.16 42.52 -21.58
C VAL A 34 10.99 43.33 -20.59
N TRP A 35 11.43 42.70 -19.51
CA TRP A 35 12.41 43.24 -18.56
C TRP A 35 13.76 42.57 -18.78
N ALA A 36 14.74 43.35 -19.26
CA ALA A 36 16.07 42.87 -19.61
C ALA A 36 17.20 43.49 -18.77
N GLY A 37 16.90 44.44 -17.89
CA GLY A 37 17.87 45.06 -16.99
C GLY A 37 17.48 44.81 -15.55
N THR A 38 18.47 44.59 -14.68
CA THR A 38 18.27 44.33 -13.24
C THR A 38 17.30 45.32 -12.61
N ARG A 39 16.38 44.79 -11.81
CA ARG A 39 15.35 45.56 -11.11
C ARG A 39 15.28 45.12 -9.65
N TYR A 40 15.16 46.08 -8.75
CA TYR A 40 14.86 45.87 -7.34
C TYR A 40 13.48 46.45 -7.08
N LEU A 41 12.50 45.59 -6.88
CA LEU A 41 11.11 46.00 -6.73
C LEU A 41 10.83 46.45 -5.29
N ARG A 42 9.72 47.19 -5.14
CA ARG A 42 9.17 47.63 -3.86
C ARG A 42 7.68 47.30 -3.75
N SER A 43 7.21 46.39 -4.60
CA SER A 43 5.80 46.09 -4.80
C SER A 43 5.62 44.70 -5.39
N ASN A 44 4.36 44.23 -5.45
CA ASN A 44 4.01 43.00 -6.15
C ASN A 44 3.98 43.21 -7.67
N VAL A 45 3.86 42.12 -8.41
CA VAL A 45 3.66 42.13 -9.87
C VAL A 45 2.39 41.37 -10.21
N VAL A 46 1.53 41.96 -11.03
CA VAL A 46 0.32 41.32 -11.56
C VAL A 46 0.39 41.28 -13.08
N VAL A 47 0.21 40.09 -13.65
CA VAL A 47 0.10 39.86 -15.10
C VAL A 47 -1.35 39.54 -15.40
N GLU A 48 -2.08 40.52 -15.92
CA GLU A 48 -3.52 40.41 -16.18
C GLU A 48 -3.86 39.43 -17.30
N ASN A 49 -5.15 39.12 -17.43
CA ASN A 49 -5.68 38.34 -18.53
C ASN A 49 -5.23 38.88 -19.91
N GLY A 50 -4.60 38.03 -20.72
CA GLY A 50 -4.13 38.37 -22.06
C GLY A 50 -2.86 39.20 -22.10
N ALA A 51 -2.27 39.53 -20.94
CA ALA A 51 -0.96 40.14 -20.85
C ALA A 51 0.18 39.10 -20.85
N ARG A 52 1.36 39.56 -21.27
CA ARG A 52 2.60 38.79 -21.25
C ARG A 52 3.72 39.59 -20.60
N LEU A 53 4.41 38.99 -19.64
CA LEU A 53 5.63 39.52 -19.04
C LEU A 53 6.79 38.54 -19.28
N THR A 54 7.89 39.02 -19.85
CA THR A 54 9.13 38.26 -20.00
C THR A 54 10.23 38.87 -19.12
N ILE A 55 10.82 38.09 -18.22
CA ILE A 55 11.92 38.48 -17.34
C ILE A 55 13.21 37.81 -17.82
N ARG A 56 14.23 38.62 -18.14
CA ARG A 56 15.57 38.21 -18.62
C ARG A 56 16.70 38.81 -17.80
N CYS A 57 16.42 39.13 -16.54
CA CYS A 57 17.35 39.83 -15.66
C CYS A 57 17.17 39.37 -14.22
N LEU A 58 18.09 39.81 -13.36
CA LEU A 58 17.91 39.74 -11.91
C LEU A 58 16.74 40.63 -11.48
N LEU A 59 15.75 40.03 -10.82
CA LEU A 59 14.60 40.68 -10.22
C LEU A 59 14.63 40.44 -8.70
N GLY A 60 15.03 41.48 -7.95
CA GLY A 60 14.98 41.47 -6.50
C GLY A 60 13.57 41.78 -5.99
N MET A 61 12.97 40.81 -5.31
CA MET A 61 11.63 40.90 -4.73
C MET A 61 11.71 41.30 -3.25
N PRO A 62 10.96 42.31 -2.77
CA PRO A 62 10.90 42.66 -1.34
C PRO A 62 10.29 41.53 -0.51
N GLN A 63 10.52 41.57 0.81
CA GLN A 63 9.97 40.56 1.71
C GLN A 63 8.44 40.49 1.60
N GLY A 64 7.90 39.27 1.56
CA GLY A 64 6.46 39.04 1.49
C GLY A 64 5.79 39.41 0.16
N SER A 65 6.53 39.86 -0.85
CA SER A 65 5.97 40.21 -2.16
C SER A 65 5.69 39.00 -3.05
N ILE A 66 4.84 39.20 -4.06
CA ILE A 66 4.33 38.13 -4.91
C ILE A 66 4.30 38.53 -6.40
N ILE A 67 4.42 37.54 -7.28
CA ILE A 67 4.08 37.67 -8.70
C ILE A 67 2.80 36.86 -8.95
N THR A 68 1.72 37.51 -9.37
CA THR A 68 0.45 36.87 -9.70
C THR A 68 0.22 36.87 -11.20
N VAL A 69 0.03 35.69 -11.79
CA VAL A 69 -0.34 35.49 -13.19
C VAL A 69 -1.81 35.12 -13.22
N GLU A 70 -2.65 36.04 -13.67
CA GLU A 70 -4.09 35.81 -13.74
C GLU A 70 -4.46 34.81 -14.84
N GLN A 71 -5.72 34.34 -14.83
CA GLN A 71 -6.25 33.49 -15.89
C GLN A 71 -6.07 34.16 -17.26
N GLY A 72 -5.43 33.46 -18.20
CA GLY A 72 -5.11 33.97 -19.53
C GLY A 72 -3.86 34.86 -19.61
N GLY A 73 -3.26 35.23 -18.48
CA GLY A 73 -1.95 35.89 -18.43
C GLY A 73 -0.80 34.90 -18.67
N THR A 74 0.36 35.42 -19.09
CA THR A 74 1.57 34.60 -19.33
C THR A 74 2.81 35.26 -18.73
N LEU A 75 3.48 34.56 -17.83
CA LEU A 75 4.81 34.89 -17.34
C LEU A 75 5.86 34.00 -18.02
N ILE A 76 6.95 34.61 -18.47
CA ILE A 76 8.11 33.91 -19.01
C ILE A 76 9.36 34.37 -18.25
N VAL A 77 10.11 33.43 -17.70
CA VAL A 77 11.44 33.68 -17.15
C VAL A 77 12.44 32.97 -18.07
N ASP A 78 13.29 33.75 -18.72
CA ASP A 78 14.17 33.32 -19.80
C ASP A 78 15.58 33.83 -19.48
N GLU A 79 16.43 32.96 -18.93
CA GLU A 79 17.74 33.34 -18.35
C GLU A 79 17.65 34.32 -17.16
N GLY A 80 16.44 34.62 -16.66
CA GLY A 80 16.20 35.53 -15.54
C GLY A 80 16.35 34.88 -14.17
N GLU A 81 16.63 35.69 -13.14
CA GLU A 81 16.75 35.27 -11.74
C GLU A 81 15.75 36.06 -10.91
N ILE A 82 14.88 35.39 -10.16
CA ILE A 82 13.91 36.02 -9.26
C ILE A 82 14.20 35.55 -7.85
N THR A 83 14.54 36.50 -6.98
CA THR A 83 15.13 36.20 -5.67
C THR A 83 14.82 37.30 -4.66
N ASN A 84 15.03 37.05 -3.36
CA ASN A 84 15.04 38.08 -2.33
C ASN A 84 16.49 38.44 -1.98
N LEU A 85 16.87 39.70 -2.17
CA LEU A 85 18.25 40.18 -1.93
C LEU A 85 18.45 40.79 -0.54
N CYS A 86 17.43 40.68 0.32
CA CYS A 86 17.37 41.36 1.61
C CYS A 86 17.62 40.42 2.80
N GLY A 87 17.93 39.15 2.54
CA GLY A 87 18.06 38.12 3.57
C GLY A 87 16.73 37.67 4.18
N GLY A 88 15.61 38.07 3.58
CA GLY A 88 14.27 37.59 3.90
C GLY A 88 13.74 36.67 2.81
N THR A 89 12.44 36.42 2.82
CA THR A 89 11.77 35.54 1.86
C THR A 89 10.63 36.29 1.17
N TRP A 90 10.32 35.89 -0.06
CA TRP A 90 9.16 36.40 -0.80
C TRP A 90 8.15 35.27 -0.99
N GLN A 91 6.92 35.62 -1.38
CA GLN A 91 5.86 34.61 -1.47
C GLN A 91 6.11 33.67 -2.65
N GLY A 92 6.56 34.18 -3.80
CA GLY A 92 6.81 33.39 -5.01
C GLY A 92 5.90 33.75 -6.18
N ILE A 93 5.71 32.82 -7.11
CA ILE A 93 4.86 33.00 -8.31
C ILE A 93 3.55 32.24 -8.14
N GLU A 94 2.42 32.94 -8.17
CA GLU A 94 1.08 32.35 -8.25
C GLU A 94 0.59 32.34 -9.68
N VAL A 95 0.22 31.16 -10.19
CA VAL A 95 -0.36 30.99 -11.52
C VAL A 95 -1.81 30.56 -11.38
N LEU A 96 -2.71 31.53 -11.55
CA LEU A 96 -4.13 31.34 -11.30
C LEU A 96 -4.82 30.62 -12.46
N GLY A 97 -5.62 29.62 -12.11
CA GLY A 97 -6.43 28.85 -13.04
C GLY A 97 -7.93 28.96 -12.78
N ASN A 98 -8.69 28.19 -13.56
CA ASN A 98 -10.10 27.93 -13.35
C ASN A 98 -10.33 26.41 -13.23
N PRO A 99 -10.68 25.88 -12.03
CA PRO A 99 -10.86 24.45 -11.80
C PRO A 99 -12.01 23.83 -12.61
N ASN A 100 -12.96 24.64 -13.06
CA ASN A 100 -14.16 24.18 -13.77
C ASN A 100 -13.97 24.13 -15.29
N THR A 101 -12.74 24.31 -15.79
CA THR A 101 -12.44 24.28 -17.22
C THR A 101 -11.20 23.47 -17.52
N HIS A 102 -11.13 22.88 -18.72
CA HIS A 102 -9.94 22.14 -19.15
C HIS A 102 -8.78 23.07 -19.55
N GLN A 103 -7.53 22.62 -19.42
CA GLN A 103 -6.33 23.36 -19.81
C GLN A 103 -6.08 23.49 -21.33
N TYR A 104 -6.91 22.88 -22.18
CA TYR A 104 -6.77 22.93 -23.64
C TYR A 104 -7.37 24.20 -24.29
N GLY A 105 -8.17 24.96 -23.54
CA GLY A 105 -8.81 26.19 -24.02
C GLY A 105 -7.92 27.41 -23.80
N ALA A 106 -7.95 28.37 -24.72
CA ALA A 106 -7.22 29.63 -24.55
C ALA A 106 -7.86 30.52 -23.48
N GLY A 107 -7.03 31.25 -22.73
CA GLY A 107 -7.47 32.31 -21.81
C GLY A 107 -8.11 31.84 -20.49
N GLN A 108 -8.24 30.53 -20.27
CA GLN A 108 -8.89 29.98 -19.06
C GLN A 108 -7.93 29.72 -17.90
N GLN A 109 -6.64 29.66 -18.19
CA GLN A 109 -5.59 29.30 -17.25
C GLN A 109 -4.43 30.27 -17.40
N GLY A 110 -3.84 30.70 -16.29
CA GLY A 110 -2.56 31.39 -16.29
C GLY A 110 -1.45 30.42 -16.70
N VAL A 111 -0.36 30.96 -17.27
CA VAL A 111 0.78 30.17 -17.72
C VAL A 111 2.08 30.78 -17.20
N ALA A 112 2.93 29.96 -16.58
CA ALA A 112 4.33 30.28 -16.32
C ALA A 112 5.24 29.38 -17.15
N GLU A 113 6.21 29.99 -17.84
CA GLU A 113 7.26 29.32 -18.61
C GLU A 113 8.63 29.70 -18.06
N LEU A 114 9.39 28.74 -17.54
CA LEU A 114 10.75 28.94 -17.04
C LEU A 114 11.71 28.17 -17.95
N LYS A 115 12.74 28.83 -18.47
CA LYS A 115 13.67 28.22 -19.42
C LYS A 115 15.03 28.87 -19.43
N ASN A 116 15.97 28.18 -20.09
CA ASN A 116 17.31 28.66 -20.36
C ASN A 116 18.04 29.09 -19.07
N ASN A 117 18.06 28.21 -18.07
CA ASN A 117 18.65 28.44 -16.74
C ASN A 117 17.98 29.58 -15.96
N ALA A 118 16.66 29.73 -16.11
CA ALA A 118 15.88 30.61 -15.23
C ALA A 118 16.03 30.17 -13.76
N LYS A 119 16.07 31.12 -12.82
CA LYS A 119 16.24 30.85 -11.39
C LYS A 119 15.12 31.44 -10.55
N VAL A 120 14.65 30.67 -9.58
CA VAL A 120 13.69 31.10 -8.55
C VAL A 120 14.23 30.70 -7.19
N GLU A 121 14.49 31.67 -6.32
CA GLU A 121 15.17 31.45 -5.04
C GLU A 121 14.48 32.10 -3.85
N TYR A 122 14.65 31.52 -2.66
CA TYR A 122 14.18 32.06 -1.37
C TYR A 122 12.68 32.40 -1.30
N ALA A 123 11.85 31.63 -2.01
CA ALA A 123 10.40 31.77 -2.01
C ALA A 123 9.72 30.80 -1.03
N GLU A 124 8.61 31.23 -0.42
CA GLU A 124 7.72 30.34 0.36
C GLU A 124 7.12 29.23 -0.53
N MET A 125 6.71 29.56 -1.76
CA MET A 125 6.53 28.55 -2.82
C MET A 125 7.03 29.13 -4.13
N GLY A 126 8.06 28.55 -4.74
CA GLY A 126 8.67 29.06 -5.98
C GLY A 126 7.63 29.30 -7.08
N VAL A 127 6.85 28.26 -7.41
CA VAL A 127 5.66 28.37 -8.25
C VAL A 127 4.49 27.58 -7.65
N SER A 128 3.37 28.23 -7.40
CA SER A 128 2.09 27.59 -7.05
C SER A 128 1.08 27.74 -8.19
N LEU A 129 0.45 26.63 -8.59
CA LEU A 129 -0.55 26.61 -9.67
C LEU A 129 -1.99 26.88 -9.19
N PHE A 130 -2.06 27.74 -8.18
CA PHE A 130 -3.25 28.25 -7.52
C PHE A 130 -2.89 29.53 -6.76
N GLY A 131 -3.90 30.30 -6.39
CA GLY A 131 -3.78 31.47 -5.52
C GLY A 131 -3.99 31.09 -4.05
N ARG A 132 -3.05 31.42 -3.17
CA ARG A 132 -3.05 31.01 -1.75
C ARG A 132 -4.21 31.60 -0.96
N GLY A 133 -4.66 32.80 -1.33
CA GLY A 133 -5.82 33.43 -0.71
C GLY A 133 -7.13 32.68 -0.99
N ASN A 134 -7.17 31.86 -2.05
CA ASN A 134 -8.34 31.07 -2.42
C ASN A 134 -7.95 29.81 -3.23
N PRO A 135 -7.27 28.84 -2.59
CA PRO A 135 -6.63 27.73 -3.30
C PRO A 135 -7.61 26.91 -4.15
N TRP A 136 -8.83 26.72 -3.65
CA TRP A 136 -9.85 25.86 -4.27
C TRP A 136 -10.51 26.41 -5.51
N GLN A 137 -10.58 27.73 -5.64
CA GLN A 137 -11.28 28.38 -6.74
C GLN A 137 -10.34 28.83 -7.87
N THR A 138 -9.04 28.64 -7.67
CA THR A 138 -8.00 29.18 -8.54
C THR A 138 -6.99 28.13 -9.02
N THR A 139 -7.27 26.83 -8.83
CA THR A 139 -6.40 25.77 -9.38
C THR A 139 -6.53 25.67 -10.91
N GLY A 140 -5.56 25.00 -11.54
CA GLY A 140 -5.56 24.72 -12.98
C GLY A 140 -4.53 25.51 -13.79
N GLY A 141 -3.78 26.40 -13.14
CA GLY A 141 -2.62 27.06 -13.75
C GLY A 141 -1.67 26.07 -14.43
N ILE A 142 -0.88 26.56 -15.38
CA ILE A 142 0.01 25.72 -16.19
C ILE A 142 1.47 26.13 -15.96
N LEU A 143 2.32 25.16 -15.60
CA LEU A 143 3.77 25.34 -15.52
C LEU A 143 4.48 24.62 -16.66
N ARG A 144 5.40 25.30 -17.33
CA ARG A 144 6.29 24.71 -18.34
C ARG A 144 7.73 25.03 -17.98
N VAL A 145 8.53 24.01 -17.68
CA VAL A 145 9.96 24.18 -17.39
C VAL A 145 10.81 23.44 -18.41
N ASN A 146 11.82 24.11 -18.97
CA ASN A 146 12.87 23.51 -19.79
C ASN A 146 14.22 24.17 -19.43
N GLY A 147 14.95 23.61 -18.46
CA GLY A 147 16.20 24.20 -17.97
C GLY A 147 15.96 25.32 -16.97
N ALA A 148 15.74 25.00 -15.69
CA ALA A 148 15.59 26.00 -14.62
C ALA A 148 16.12 25.49 -13.27
N GLU A 149 16.43 26.42 -12.37
CA GLU A 149 16.89 26.15 -11.02
C GLU A 149 15.89 26.70 -9.98
N PHE A 150 15.57 25.86 -9.00
CA PHE A 150 14.79 26.22 -7.83
C PHE A 150 15.65 25.97 -6.59
N THR A 151 16.16 27.05 -6.00
CA THR A 151 17.15 26.96 -4.91
C THR A 151 16.60 27.56 -3.63
N ASP A 152 16.72 26.83 -2.53
CA ASP A 152 16.37 27.32 -1.19
C ASP A 152 14.94 27.89 -1.06
N ASN A 153 14.01 27.31 -1.82
CA ASN A 153 12.57 27.56 -1.66
C ASN A 153 11.99 26.60 -0.63
N ARG A 154 10.96 27.02 0.12
CA ARG A 154 10.30 26.14 1.09
C ARG A 154 9.46 25.05 0.43
N TRP A 155 8.80 25.42 -0.66
CA TRP A 155 8.29 24.53 -1.70
C TRP A 155 8.81 25.04 -3.03
N SER A 156 9.34 24.20 -3.91
CA SER A 156 9.83 24.69 -5.20
C SER A 156 8.71 24.80 -6.23
N VAL A 157 7.92 23.72 -6.43
CA VAL A 157 6.75 23.71 -7.31
C VAL A 157 5.57 22.98 -6.67
N VAL A 158 4.38 23.58 -6.76
CA VAL A 158 3.16 23.04 -6.11
C VAL A 158 2.01 22.93 -7.09
N PHE A 159 1.67 21.68 -7.43
CA PHE A 159 0.48 21.29 -8.20
C PHE A 159 -0.62 20.88 -7.22
N TYR A 160 -1.75 21.59 -7.23
CA TYR A 160 -2.81 21.39 -6.24
C TYR A 160 -4.19 21.23 -6.88
N ASN A 161 -4.92 20.22 -6.42
CA ASN A 161 -6.35 19.94 -6.66
C ASN A 161 -6.91 20.41 -8.02
N TYR A 162 -6.40 19.82 -9.10
CA TYR A 162 -6.91 20.05 -10.45
C TYR A 162 -7.04 18.74 -11.21
N ALA A 163 -8.29 18.29 -11.34
CA ALA A 163 -8.70 17.17 -12.16
C ALA A 163 -9.95 17.57 -12.95
N TYR A 164 -9.92 17.38 -14.27
CA TYR A 164 -11.03 17.74 -15.14
C TYR A 164 -11.57 16.51 -15.87
N LEU A 165 -12.84 16.20 -15.62
CA LEU A 165 -13.55 15.08 -16.24
C LEU A 165 -14.37 15.59 -17.44
N LEU A 166 -14.08 15.08 -18.63
CA LEU A 166 -14.83 15.36 -19.86
C LEU A 166 -15.41 14.05 -20.40
N ASN A 167 -16.73 13.88 -20.31
CA ASN A 167 -17.45 12.70 -20.80
C ASN A 167 -16.86 11.36 -20.29
N GLY A 168 -16.54 11.27 -18.99
CA GLY A 168 -15.97 10.07 -18.36
C GLY A 168 -14.46 9.89 -18.56
N VAL A 169 -13.80 10.81 -19.29
CA VAL A 169 -12.35 10.83 -19.47
C VAL A 169 -11.73 11.90 -18.58
N GLU A 170 -10.82 11.52 -17.70
CA GLU A 170 -10.06 12.49 -16.91
C GLU A 170 -8.87 12.99 -17.72
N LEU A 171 -8.90 14.27 -18.10
CA LEU A 171 -7.88 14.84 -18.97
C LEU A 171 -6.55 15.05 -18.22
N SER A 172 -5.44 14.83 -18.92
CA SER A 172 -4.11 15.07 -18.37
C SER A 172 -3.81 16.56 -18.20
N ASN A 173 -3.07 16.87 -17.15
CA ASN A 173 -2.50 18.17 -16.86
C ASN A 173 -1.48 18.53 -17.95
N ARG A 174 -1.52 19.77 -18.42
CA ARG A 174 -0.64 20.27 -19.49
C ARG A 174 0.70 20.79 -18.99
N SER A 175 0.95 20.68 -17.70
CA SER A 175 2.21 21.08 -17.11
C SER A 175 3.29 20.03 -17.28
N TYR A 176 4.53 20.47 -17.37
CA TYR A 176 5.70 19.60 -17.40
C TYR A 176 6.91 20.33 -16.81
N VAL A 177 7.83 19.55 -16.26
CA VAL A 177 9.10 20.01 -15.74
C VAL A 177 10.20 19.17 -16.38
N ASN A 178 10.99 19.77 -17.26
CA ASN A 178 12.12 19.10 -17.90
C ASN A 178 13.42 19.82 -17.53
N ASP A 179 14.47 19.05 -17.27
CA ASP A 179 15.83 19.56 -17.04
C ASP A 179 15.86 20.64 -15.93
N ALA A 180 15.17 20.38 -14.81
CA ALA A 180 15.12 21.29 -13.68
C ALA A 180 16.01 20.79 -12.54
N THR A 181 16.71 21.72 -11.87
CA THR A 181 17.47 21.44 -10.66
C THR A 181 16.75 22.03 -9.45
N PHE A 182 16.46 21.19 -8.47
CA PHE A 182 15.86 21.53 -7.19
C PHE A 182 16.91 21.29 -6.11
N ASN A 183 17.37 22.33 -5.42
CA ASN A 183 18.47 22.22 -4.47
C ASN A 183 18.21 22.97 -3.16
N LEU A 184 18.67 22.39 -2.05
CA LEU A 184 18.75 23.04 -0.74
C LEU A 184 20.21 23.17 -0.35
N THR A 185 20.63 24.38 -0.01
CA THR A 185 22.01 24.70 0.35
C THR A 185 22.09 25.16 1.81
N GLU A 186 23.30 25.36 2.32
CA GLU A 186 23.53 25.94 3.65
C GLU A 186 22.86 27.31 3.87
N GLN A 187 22.40 27.98 2.80
CA GLN A 187 21.72 29.29 2.82
C GLN A 187 20.20 29.19 2.99
N TYR A 188 19.64 27.98 3.11
CA TYR A 188 18.21 27.77 3.30
C TYR A 188 17.63 28.62 4.45
N PRO A 189 16.66 29.52 4.20
CA PRO A 189 16.27 30.54 5.16
C PRO A 189 15.09 30.15 6.06
N PHE A 190 14.52 28.95 5.92
CA PHE A 190 13.32 28.54 6.65
C PHE A 190 13.62 27.50 7.74
N ASP A 191 12.77 27.47 8.76
CA ASP A 191 12.90 26.52 9.87
C ASP A 191 12.44 25.10 9.52
N ALA A 192 11.60 24.91 8.50
CA ALA A 192 11.03 23.63 8.11
C ALA A 192 10.90 23.52 6.59
N PHE A 193 11.15 22.33 6.05
CA PHE A 193 11.06 22.03 4.63
C PHE A 193 10.04 20.92 4.40
N PHE A 194 9.29 21.01 3.30
CA PHE A 194 8.22 20.05 3.03
C PHE A 194 8.55 19.11 1.87
N ALA A 195 8.68 19.66 0.65
CA ALA A 195 9.07 18.94 -0.55
C ALA A 195 9.57 19.92 -1.61
N HIS A 196 10.46 19.46 -2.49
CA HIS A 196 10.83 20.22 -3.68
C HIS A 196 9.62 20.35 -4.60
N ALA A 197 9.03 19.21 -4.99
CA ALA A 197 7.85 19.18 -5.83
C ALA A 197 6.69 18.48 -5.11
N TYR A 198 5.55 19.18 -5.02
CA TYR A 198 4.30 18.65 -4.50
C TYR A 198 3.29 18.44 -5.63
N VAL A 199 2.72 17.24 -5.69
CA VAL A 199 1.77 16.83 -6.72
C VAL A 199 0.51 16.23 -6.06
N GLY A 200 -0.48 17.07 -5.76
CA GLY A 200 -1.70 16.65 -5.06
C GLY A 200 -2.95 16.70 -5.93
N PHE A 201 -3.67 15.59 -6.05
CA PHE A 201 -4.97 15.48 -6.70
C PHE A 201 -4.99 16.01 -8.14
N VAL A 202 -3.92 15.73 -8.89
CA VAL A 202 -3.78 16.06 -10.31
C VAL A 202 -3.51 14.82 -11.14
N ASN A 203 -3.76 14.89 -12.44
CA ASN A 203 -3.56 13.78 -13.37
C ASN A 203 -2.51 14.13 -14.43
N GLY A 204 -1.34 13.48 -14.45
CA GLY A 204 -0.45 13.45 -15.61
C GLY A 204 0.70 14.47 -15.66
N VAL A 205 1.20 14.96 -14.53
CA VAL A 205 2.39 15.84 -14.51
C VAL A 205 3.65 15.04 -14.83
N ASN A 206 4.50 15.54 -15.73
CA ASN A 206 5.74 14.86 -16.10
C ASN A 206 6.96 15.62 -15.58
N PHE A 207 7.87 14.89 -14.94
CA PHE A 207 9.22 15.31 -14.57
C PHE A 207 10.21 14.51 -15.41
N ARG A 208 11.07 15.20 -16.17
CA ARG A 208 12.09 14.57 -17.02
C ARG A 208 13.45 15.17 -16.75
N ASP A 209 14.46 14.32 -16.60
CA ASP A 209 15.86 14.72 -16.45
C ASP A 209 16.05 15.75 -15.32
N CYS A 210 15.24 15.68 -14.27
CA CYS A 210 15.28 16.63 -13.15
C CYS A 210 16.20 16.12 -12.04
N THR A 211 16.85 17.04 -11.34
CA THR A 211 17.69 16.74 -10.16
C THR A 211 17.04 17.29 -8.91
N PHE A 212 16.93 16.47 -7.87
CA PHE A 212 16.41 16.81 -6.55
C PHE A 212 17.48 16.50 -5.51
N ASP A 213 18.06 17.54 -4.92
CA ASP A 213 19.16 17.38 -3.97
C ASP A 213 18.91 18.17 -2.68
N ASP A 214 19.58 17.71 -1.63
CA ASP A 214 19.73 18.42 -0.39
C ASP A 214 21.21 18.41 -0.01
N GLU A 215 21.86 19.56 -0.20
CA GLU A 215 23.28 19.78 0.11
C GLU A 215 23.47 20.40 1.51
N ARG A 216 22.39 20.59 2.29
CA ARG A 216 22.50 21.13 3.65
C ARG A 216 23.34 20.21 4.53
N PRO A 217 24.25 20.76 5.36
CA PRO A 217 25.01 19.96 6.31
C PRO A 217 24.07 19.32 7.35
N ALA A 218 24.40 18.09 7.78
CA ALA A 218 23.62 17.35 8.78
C ALA A 218 23.36 18.15 10.08
N ALA A 219 24.27 19.07 10.45
CA ALA A 219 24.11 19.95 11.61
C ALA A 219 22.93 20.94 11.51
N GLN A 220 22.40 21.21 10.31
CA GLN A 220 21.20 22.03 10.10
C GLN A 220 19.89 21.21 10.18
N LEU A 221 19.98 19.89 10.27
CA LEU A 221 18.85 18.95 10.22
C LEU A 221 18.61 18.35 11.60
N ASP A 222 18.33 19.19 12.57
CA ASP A 222 18.18 18.86 13.99
C ASP A 222 16.76 18.42 14.40
N ASP A 223 15.81 18.33 13.45
CA ASP A 223 14.44 17.87 13.66
C ASP A 223 13.80 17.31 12.36
N ASP A 224 12.85 16.38 12.51
CA ASP A 224 12.16 15.69 11.40
C ASP A 224 11.41 16.66 10.45
N SER A 225 11.00 17.84 10.90
CA SER A 225 10.35 18.86 10.06
C SER A 225 11.29 19.52 9.04
N LYS A 226 12.60 19.30 9.16
CA LYS A 226 13.62 19.83 8.24
C LYS A 226 14.00 18.84 7.15
N LEU A 227 13.61 17.58 7.28
CA LEU A 227 14.03 16.50 6.38
C LEU A 227 13.38 16.63 5.00
N ALA A 228 14.21 16.55 3.95
CA ALA A 228 13.80 16.86 2.60
C ALA A 228 13.14 15.68 1.87
N ARG A 229 12.12 16.01 1.08
CA ARG A 229 11.50 15.13 0.08
C ARG A 229 11.71 15.70 -1.31
N GLY A 230 12.03 14.85 -2.27
CA GLY A 230 12.14 15.23 -3.68
C GLY A 230 10.75 15.49 -4.27
N LEU A 231 10.05 14.41 -4.57
CA LEU A 231 8.67 14.42 -5.07
C LEU A 231 7.72 13.85 -4.02
N ARG A 232 6.78 14.67 -3.54
CA ARG A 232 5.68 14.21 -2.70
C ARG A 232 4.37 14.24 -3.50
N SER A 233 3.61 13.16 -3.47
CA SER A 233 2.32 13.08 -4.14
C SER A 233 1.19 12.56 -3.26
N GLU A 234 0.00 13.11 -3.47
CA GLU A 234 -1.22 12.77 -2.73
C GLU A 234 -2.36 12.55 -3.72
N GLY A 235 -2.77 11.29 -3.90
CA GLY A 235 -3.84 10.90 -4.81
C GLY A 235 -3.72 11.44 -6.24
N ALA A 236 -2.49 11.43 -6.77
CA ALA A 236 -2.15 12.05 -8.03
C ALA A 236 -1.46 11.09 -9.00
N ARG A 237 -1.56 11.41 -10.30
CA ARG A 237 -0.77 10.74 -11.34
C ARG A 237 0.38 11.63 -11.81
N PHE A 238 1.58 11.06 -11.83
CA PHE A 238 2.78 11.72 -12.36
C PHE A 238 3.79 10.71 -12.91
N ASN A 239 4.72 11.19 -13.72
CA ASN A 239 5.85 10.40 -14.22
C ASN A 239 7.17 11.09 -13.86
N ALA A 240 8.14 10.33 -13.36
CA ALA A 240 9.54 10.73 -13.22
C ALA A 240 10.37 9.87 -14.18
N ILE A 241 11.09 10.50 -15.10
CA ILE A 241 11.87 9.81 -16.14
C ILE A 241 13.27 10.42 -16.18
N GLY A 242 14.33 9.64 -16.01
CA GLY A 242 15.69 10.18 -16.05
C GLY A 242 16.03 11.07 -14.84
N CYS A 243 15.21 11.05 -13.78
CA CYS A 243 15.36 11.96 -12.65
C CYS A 243 16.40 11.44 -11.64
N GLN A 244 17.07 12.36 -10.95
CA GLN A 244 18.08 12.09 -9.94
C GLN A 244 17.61 12.60 -8.57
N PHE A 245 17.77 11.79 -7.53
CA PHE A 245 17.35 12.08 -6.15
C PHE A 245 18.51 11.78 -5.20
N SER A 246 18.94 12.77 -4.41
CA SER A 246 20.15 12.65 -3.58
C SER A 246 19.95 13.22 -2.16
N ASN A 247 20.38 12.47 -1.14
CA ASN A 247 20.40 12.91 0.27
C ASN A 247 19.02 13.28 0.87
N LEU A 248 17.94 12.71 0.34
CA LEU A 248 16.56 12.99 0.75
C LEU A 248 16.05 11.95 1.76
N LEU A 249 15.14 12.34 2.64
CA LEU A 249 14.35 11.39 3.44
C LEU A 249 13.55 10.46 2.53
N TYR A 250 12.91 11.05 1.51
CA TYR A 250 12.26 10.33 0.43
C TYR A 250 12.67 10.95 -0.91
N GLY A 251 13.20 10.15 -1.82
CA GLY A 251 13.31 10.57 -3.22
C GLY A 251 11.92 10.82 -3.79
N ILE A 252 11.07 9.79 -3.73
CA ILE A 252 9.64 9.85 -4.05
C ILE A 252 8.81 9.36 -2.84
N ASP A 253 7.83 10.15 -2.42
CA ASP A 253 6.87 9.86 -1.34
C ASP A 253 5.44 9.90 -1.90
N ALA A 254 4.89 8.74 -2.26
CA ALA A 254 3.59 8.62 -2.92
C ALA A 254 2.50 8.03 -2.00
N LEU A 255 1.41 8.78 -1.85
CA LEU A 255 0.34 8.50 -0.91
C LEU A 255 -1.00 8.36 -1.62
N GLY A 256 -1.66 7.21 -1.45
CA GLY A 256 -2.97 6.92 -2.01
C GLY A 256 -4.11 7.36 -1.10
N PHE A 257 -5.16 7.93 -1.70
CA PHE A 257 -6.34 8.51 -1.04
C PHE A 257 -7.64 7.82 -1.46
N GLY A 258 -7.54 6.78 -2.30
CA GLY A 258 -8.70 6.04 -2.78
C GLY A 258 -9.16 6.44 -4.16
N GLU A 259 -8.21 6.56 -5.09
CA GLU A 259 -8.39 6.80 -6.51
C GLU A 259 -7.55 5.81 -7.31
N THR A 260 -7.78 5.73 -8.62
CA THR A 260 -7.00 4.88 -9.54
C THR A 260 -5.78 5.58 -10.12
N ARG A 261 -5.44 6.79 -9.64
CA ARG A 261 -4.25 7.50 -10.10
C ARG A 261 -3.01 6.83 -9.53
N ASN A 262 -2.02 6.62 -10.38
CA ASN A 262 -0.76 5.94 -10.07
C ASN A 262 0.44 6.78 -10.53
N PHE A 263 1.66 6.34 -10.26
CA PHE A 263 2.86 6.98 -10.77
C PHE A 263 3.79 6.00 -11.47
N SER A 264 4.70 6.55 -12.27
CA SER A 264 5.81 5.82 -12.88
C SER A 264 7.14 6.51 -12.56
N ALA A 265 8.12 5.74 -12.11
CA ALA A 265 9.53 6.12 -12.01
C ALA A 265 10.34 5.21 -12.94
N LYS A 266 10.93 5.79 -13.99
CA LYS A 266 11.67 5.06 -15.02
C LYS A 266 13.04 5.66 -15.25
N ASP A 267 14.08 4.84 -15.31
CA ASP A 267 15.45 5.29 -15.57
C ASP A 267 15.89 6.39 -14.57
N CYS A 268 15.44 6.28 -13.32
CA CYS A 268 15.77 7.23 -12.27
C CYS A 268 16.97 6.76 -11.46
N VAL A 269 17.68 7.69 -10.82
CA VAL A 269 18.80 7.42 -9.92
C VAL A 269 18.48 7.94 -8.52
N PHE A 270 18.58 7.07 -7.52
CA PHE A 270 18.39 7.38 -6.11
C PHE A 270 19.70 7.14 -5.36
N THR A 271 20.29 8.20 -4.81
CA THR A 271 21.60 8.14 -4.14
C THR A 271 21.46 8.56 -2.69
N ASP A 272 21.74 7.63 -1.77
CA ASP A 272 21.81 7.91 -0.35
C ASP A 272 20.54 8.59 0.20
N CYS A 273 19.38 8.22 -0.34
CA CYS A 273 18.09 8.51 0.28
C CYS A 273 17.86 7.58 1.47
N TYR A 274 17.12 8.04 2.49
CA TYR A 274 16.66 7.14 3.57
C TYR A 274 15.71 6.08 3.01
N VAL A 275 14.71 6.51 2.24
CA VAL A 275 13.97 5.66 1.31
C VAL A 275 14.03 6.27 -0.09
N GLY A 276 14.49 5.50 -1.08
CA GLY A 276 14.53 5.97 -2.47
C GLY A 276 13.12 6.30 -2.98
N LEU A 277 12.23 5.31 -2.92
CA LEU A 277 10.85 5.41 -3.39
C LEU A 277 9.89 4.72 -2.42
N SER A 278 8.89 5.45 -1.95
CA SER A 278 7.84 4.98 -1.06
C SER A 278 6.48 5.04 -1.75
N MET A 279 5.71 3.95 -1.71
CA MET A 279 4.32 3.89 -2.15
C MET A 279 3.43 3.32 -1.05
N ARG A 280 2.46 4.12 -0.60
CA ARG A 280 1.56 3.77 0.51
C ARG A 280 0.10 3.86 0.07
N GLY A 281 -0.55 2.72 -0.08
CA GLY A 281 -1.92 2.62 -0.59
C GLY A 281 -2.07 3.05 -2.05
N VAL A 282 -1.00 2.98 -2.86
CA VAL A 282 -0.99 3.38 -4.27
C VAL A 282 -0.93 2.13 -5.15
N ASP A 283 -2.05 1.77 -5.77
CA ASP A 283 -2.08 0.62 -6.67
C ASP A 283 -1.50 0.94 -8.05
N ASN A 284 -1.03 -0.11 -8.74
CA ASN A 284 -0.57 -0.06 -10.13
C ASN A 284 0.61 0.90 -10.39
N ALA A 285 1.39 1.24 -9.37
CA ALA A 285 2.60 2.05 -9.53
C ALA A 285 3.71 1.27 -10.26
N GLN A 286 4.59 2.00 -10.96
CA GLN A 286 5.68 1.42 -11.73
C GLN A 286 7.02 1.99 -11.27
N ALA A 287 7.98 1.13 -10.96
CA ALA A 287 9.38 1.49 -10.76
C ALA A 287 10.24 0.58 -11.61
N THR A 288 10.78 1.11 -12.70
CA THR A 288 11.49 0.30 -13.69
C THR A 288 12.82 0.89 -14.11
N GLU A 289 13.76 0.01 -14.44
CA GLU A 289 15.05 0.39 -15.05
C GLU A 289 15.83 1.44 -14.22
N SER A 290 15.58 1.53 -12.91
CA SER A 290 16.15 2.56 -12.04
C SER A 290 17.31 2.02 -11.20
N PHE A 291 18.17 2.92 -10.74
CA PHE A 291 19.37 2.62 -9.97
C PHE A 291 19.30 3.21 -8.56
N PHE A 292 19.61 2.39 -7.55
CA PHE A 292 19.53 2.75 -6.14
C PHE A 292 20.88 2.49 -5.45
N THR A 293 21.48 3.52 -4.87
CA THR A 293 22.61 3.41 -3.95
C THR A 293 22.13 3.61 -2.52
N ILE A 294 22.27 2.59 -1.68
CA ILE A 294 21.61 2.51 -0.37
C ILE A 294 22.63 2.45 0.76
N GLY A 295 22.41 3.23 1.82
CA GLY A 295 23.16 3.10 3.06
C GLY A 295 23.96 4.33 3.49
N GLY A 296 24.16 5.32 2.61
CA GLY A 296 24.91 6.54 2.92
C GLY A 296 24.11 7.69 3.53
N TYR A 297 22.78 7.57 3.68
CA TYR A 297 21.99 8.58 4.38
C TYR A 297 22.48 8.72 5.83
N ASN A 298 22.93 9.90 6.22
CA ASN A 298 23.65 10.11 7.48
C ASN A 298 23.09 11.27 8.31
N ARG A 299 21.79 11.56 8.12
CA ARG A 299 21.11 12.71 8.70
C ARG A 299 20.32 12.27 9.95
N PRO A 300 20.23 13.11 10.99
CA PRO A 300 19.49 12.76 12.20
C PRO A 300 18.04 12.49 11.85
N VAL A 301 17.52 11.39 12.37
CA VAL A 301 16.12 11.01 12.27
C VAL A 301 15.68 10.78 13.70
N ASP A 302 15.13 11.82 14.32
CA ASP A 302 14.81 11.84 15.75
C ASP A 302 13.30 12.02 15.90
N SER A 303 12.64 10.97 16.40
CA SER A 303 11.30 10.92 17.02
C SER A 303 10.10 10.34 16.24
N GLY A 304 10.15 10.16 14.92
CA GLY A 304 9.02 9.58 14.15
C GLY A 304 9.27 8.26 13.41
N ILE A 305 10.53 7.86 13.24
CA ILE A 305 10.93 6.68 12.45
C ILE A 305 11.37 5.56 13.41
N ASP A 306 10.64 4.44 13.37
CA ASP A 306 10.84 3.30 14.29
C ASP A 306 12.28 2.74 14.29
N ASN A 307 13.03 2.89 13.19
CA ASN A 307 14.42 2.45 13.12
C ASN A 307 15.28 3.29 12.16
N PRO A 308 16.00 4.31 12.65
CA PRO A 308 16.77 5.23 11.82
C PRO A 308 17.98 4.57 11.11
N SER A 309 18.30 3.32 11.44
CA SER A 309 19.38 2.55 10.82
C SER A 309 18.91 1.63 9.68
N LEU A 310 17.64 1.70 9.26
CA LEU A 310 17.11 0.92 8.13
C LEU A 310 16.93 1.82 6.90
N HIS A 311 17.71 1.58 5.86
CA HIS A 311 17.55 2.28 4.59
C HIS A 311 17.01 1.34 3.53
N SER A 312 15.99 1.78 2.79
CA SER A 312 15.31 0.97 1.77
C SER A 312 15.39 1.62 0.40
N GLY A 313 15.65 0.83 -0.65
CA GLY A 313 15.55 1.33 -2.02
C GLY A 313 14.09 1.65 -2.35
N ILE A 314 13.23 0.63 -2.27
CA ILE A 314 11.79 0.74 -2.48
C ILE A 314 11.04 0.25 -1.24
N PHE A 315 10.00 0.99 -0.83
CA PHE A 315 9.05 0.58 0.20
C PHE A 315 7.62 0.57 -0.35
N ILE A 316 6.99 -0.59 -0.29
CA ILE A 316 5.63 -0.86 -0.77
C ILE A 316 4.76 -1.20 0.45
N ASP A 317 3.75 -0.40 0.72
CA ASP A 317 2.81 -0.59 1.83
C ASP A 317 1.37 -0.59 1.30
N ARG A 318 0.65 -1.70 1.50
CA ARG A 318 -0.77 -1.88 1.15
C ARG A 318 -1.12 -1.48 -0.30
N SER A 319 -0.23 -1.81 -1.20
CA SER A 319 -0.29 -1.47 -2.63
C SER A 319 -0.26 -2.75 -3.46
N SER A 320 -1.05 -2.82 -4.53
CA SER A 320 -1.17 -4.01 -5.39
C SER A 320 -1.16 -3.64 -6.88
N GLY A 321 -0.89 -4.63 -7.74
CA GLY A 321 -0.84 -4.45 -9.20
C GLY A 321 0.37 -3.68 -9.69
N PHE A 322 1.37 -3.47 -8.84
CA PHE A 322 2.59 -2.73 -9.17
C PHE A 322 3.49 -3.49 -10.16
N ALA A 323 4.39 -2.76 -10.82
CA ALA A 323 5.48 -3.32 -11.63
C ALA A 323 6.82 -2.81 -11.09
N ILE A 324 7.58 -3.69 -10.43
CA ILE A 324 8.92 -3.38 -9.89
C ILE A 324 9.94 -4.24 -10.61
N GLU A 325 10.49 -3.69 -11.70
CA GLU A 325 11.21 -4.49 -12.68
C GLU A 325 12.53 -3.88 -13.15
N LYS A 326 13.56 -4.72 -13.34
CA LYS A 326 14.86 -4.32 -13.92
C LYS A 326 15.57 -3.19 -13.18
N ASN A 327 15.31 -3.04 -11.90
CA ASN A 327 16.04 -2.08 -11.08
C ASN A 327 17.35 -2.70 -10.59
N THR A 328 18.33 -1.84 -10.32
CA THR A 328 19.60 -2.24 -9.71
C THR A 328 19.74 -1.57 -8.36
N PHE A 329 20.03 -2.37 -7.34
CA PHE A 329 20.20 -1.91 -5.96
C PHE A 329 21.60 -2.27 -5.48
N GLU A 330 22.37 -1.26 -5.10
CA GLU A 330 23.74 -1.43 -4.62
C GLU A 330 23.89 -0.82 -3.23
N GLN A 331 24.64 -1.51 -2.36
CA GLN A 331 25.05 -0.94 -1.10
C GLN A 331 26.13 0.14 -1.30
N GLN A 332 25.96 1.27 -0.63
CA GLN A 332 26.97 2.32 -0.52
C GLN A 332 28.22 1.79 0.18
N ALA A 333 29.39 2.16 -0.34
CA ALA A 333 30.66 1.74 0.24
C ALA A 333 30.78 2.17 1.72
N ALA A 334 31.16 1.23 2.60
CA ALA A 334 31.26 1.45 4.04
C ALA A 334 29.95 1.88 4.75
N ALA A 335 28.78 1.55 4.17
CA ALA A 335 27.51 1.73 4.86
C ALA A 335 27.52 1.03 6.23
N VAL A 336 27.08 1.75 7.27
CA VAL A 336 26.94 1.26 8.65
C VAL A 336 25.50 0.89 9.00
N ASN A 337 24.57 1.27 8.12
CA ASN A 337 23.13 1.04 8.27
C ASN A 337 22.74 -0.29 7.61
N THR A 338 21.63 -0.87 8.06
CA THR A 338 21.05 -2.05 7.41
C THR A 338 20.43 -1.61 6.09
N THR A 339 20.89 -2.19 4.99
CA THR A 339 20.46 -1.85 3.63
C THR A 339 19.46 -2.89 3.12
N ILE A 340 18.31 -2.42 2.65
CA ILE A 340 17.23 -3.24 2.10
C ILE A 340 16.97 -2.81 0.66
N GLY A 341 16.96 -3.74 -0.29
CA GLY A 341 16.64 -3.42 -1.68
C GLY A 341 15.17 -3.02 -1.83
N ILE A 342 14.28 -3.99 -1.62
CA ILE A 342 12.83 -3.80 -1.72
C ILE A 342 12.16 -4.36 -0.46
N THR A 343 11.29 -3.56 0.15
CA THR A 343 10.37 -4.00 1.19
C THR A 343 8.94 -4.02 0.64
N ALA A 344 8.27 -5.17 0.74
CA ALA A 344 6.86 -5.32 0.43
C ALA A 344 6.08 -5.65 1.71
N GLN A 345 5.06 -4.84 1.99
CA GLN A 345 4.26 -4.94 3.19
C GLN A 345 2.76 -4.93 2.89
N ASP A 346 2.06 -5.96 3.38
CA ASP A 346 0.60 -6.06 3.34
C ASP A 346 0.03 -5.81 1.92
N THR A 347 0.70 -6.31 0.86
CA THR A 347 0.26 -6.10 -0.53
C THR A 347 -1.14 -6.68 -0.80
N ASN A 348 -1.58 -7.61 0.07
CA ASN A 348 -2.85 -8.29 0.00
C ASN A 348 -3.57 -8.21 1.36
N LEU A 349 -4.91 -8.27 1.38
CA LEU A 349 -5.65 -8.32 2.65
C LEU A 349 -5.42 -9.65 3.41
N PRO A 350 -5.70 -9.72 4.73
CA PRO A 350 -5.51 -10.92 5.56
C PRO A 350 -6.09 -12.20 4.95
N GLU A 351 -5.50 -13.36 5.30
CA GLU A 351 -5.70 -14.68 4.67
C GLU A 351 -7.16 -14.94 4.27
N GLY A 352 -7.34 -15.17 2.97
CA GLY A 352 -8.62 -15.51 2.39
C GLY A 352 -9.07 -16.93 2.69
N LYS A 353 -10.37 -17.18 2.55
CA LYS A 353 -10.89 -18.55 2.60
C LYS A 353 -10.37 -19.36 1.42
N GLU A 354 -10.40 -20.67 1.57
CA GLU A 354 -10.05 -21.56 0.47
C GLU A 354 -11.03 -21.38 -0.71
N GLY A 355 -10.50 -21.13 -1.90
CA GLY A 355 -11.28 -20.78 -3.09
C GLY A 355 -11.73 -19.31 -3.16
N GLN A 356 -11.21 -18.42 -2.31
CA GLN A 356 -11.21 -16.97 -2.47
C GLN A 356 -9.89 -16.52 -3.10
N HIS A 357 -9.90 -15.49 -3.94
CA HIS A 357 -8.71 -15.02 -4.64
C HIS A 357 -8.33 -13.58 -4.28
N LEU A 358 -7.02 -13.39 -4.11
CA LEU A 358 -6.37 -12.11 -3.83
C LEU A 358 -5.37 -11.84 -4.95
N ASP A 359 -5.01 -10.57 -5.17
CA ASP A 359 -4.14 -10.18 -6.28
C ASP A 359 -2.82 -10.97 -6.34
N TYR A 360 -2.42 -11.35 -7.55
CA TYR A 360 -1.05 -11.76 -7.86
C TYR A 360 -0.17 -10.51 -8.07
N ASN A 361 0.98 -10.49 -7.41
CA ASN A 361 1.99 -9.43 -7.46
C ASN A 361 3.37 -10.05 -7.70
N GLU A 362 4.25 -9.33 -8.39
CA GLU A 362 5.61 -9.82 -8.65
C GLU A 362 6.67 -8.74 -8.51
N ILE A 363 7.82 -9.14 -7.96
CA ILE A 363 9.07 -8.37 -7.98
C ILE A 363 10.00 -9.11 -8.93
N TYR A 364 10.26 -8.49 -10.08
CA TYR A 364 10.71 -9.22 -11.26
C TYR A 364 12.03 -8.68 -11.83
N ASN A 365 13.01 -9.56 -12.04
CA ASN A 365 14.23 -9.25 -12.78
C ASN A 365 15.05 -8.05 -12.24
N ASN A 366 15.09 -7.89 -10.91
CA ASN A 366 15.92 -6.87 -10.26
C ASN A 366 17.29 -7.44 -9.88
N THR A 367 18.30 -6.58 -9.77
CA THR A 367 19.65 -6.95 -9.34
C THR A 367 19.99 -6.33 -7.99
N PHE A 368 20.47 -7.15 -7.06
CA PHE A 368 20.83 -6.75 -5.70
C PHE A 368 22.32 -7.05 -5.45
N SER A 369 23.07 -6.04 -5.04
CA SER A 369 24.52 -6.12 -4.84
C SER A 369 24.92 -5.57 -3.48
N GLY A 370 25.53 -6.44 -2.68
CA GLY A 370 26.15 -6.10 -1.41
C GLY A 370 25.20 -5.79 -0.25
N LEU A 371 23.88 -5.89 -0.43
CA LEU A 371 22.88 -5.48 0.56
C LEU A 371 22.77 -6.47 1.73
N ALA A 372 22.28 -5.99 2.88
CA ALA A 372 21.95 -6.84 4.02
C ALA A 372 20.68 -7.68 3.75
N ILE A 373 19.69 -7.10 3.07
CA ILE A 373 18.49 -7.81 2.63
C ILE A 373 18.17 -7.40 1.19
N GLY A 374 18.13 -8.35 0.26
CA GLY A 374 17.67 -8.08 -1.12
C GLY A 374 16.18 -7.73 -1.12
N ASN A 375 15.36 -8.67 -0.67
CA ASN A 375 13.91 -8.53 -0.59
C ASN A 375 13.39 -8.84 0.82
N LEU A 376 12.59 -7.94 1.37
CA LEU A 376 11.92 -8.10 2.66
C LEU A 376 10.39 -8.16 2.45
N ALA A 377 9.75 -9.19 3.01
CA ALA A 377 8.30 -9.32 3.07
C ALA A 377 7.79 -9.20 4.51
N ASN A 378 6.84 -8.30 4.73
CA ASN A 378 6.16 -8.07 6.00
C ASN A 378 4.64 -8.12 5.83
N GLY A 379 3.92 -8.47 6.88
CA GLY A 379 2.48 -8.59 6.87
C GLY A 379 1.96 -9.59 5.83
N ASN A 380 0.73 -9.41 5.37
CA ASN A 380 0.15 -10.37 4.44
C ASN A 380 0.41 -10.03 2.97
N ASN A 381 1.27 -10.82 2.32
CA ASN A 381 1.51 -10.76 0.87
C ASN A 381 1.17 -12.12 0.21
N MET A 382 0.36 -12.95 0.86
CA MET A 382 -0.08 -14.23 0.30
C MET A 382 -1.31 -14.09 -0.58
N GLY A 383 -1.50 -15.06 -1.46
CA GLY A 383 -2.70 -15.20 -2.28
C GLY A 383 -3.88 -15.84 -1.56
N GLY A 384 -4.75 -16.47 -2.35
CA GLY A 384 -5.87 -17.27 -1.86
C GLY A 384 -5.45 -18.53 -1.11
N GLY A 385 -6.40 -19.12 -0.37
CA GLY A 385 -6.18 -20.38 0.36
C GLY A 385 -5.91 -21.60 -0.53
N ASP A 386 -6.13 -21.50 -1.84
CA ASP A 386 -5.78 -22.49 -2.88
C ASP A 386 -4.32 -22.34 -3.38
N GLY A 387 -3.62 -21.29 -2.96
CA GLY A 387 -2.26 -20.97 -3.38
C GLY A 387 -2.17 -20.32 -4.77
N ALA A 388 -3.26 -19.74 -5.28
CA ALA A 388 -3.24 -18.82 -6.42
C ALA A 388 -3.07 -17.36 -5.95
N GLY A 389 -2.27 -16.57 -6.66
CA GLY A 389 -1.99 -15.17 -6.32
C GLY A 389 -0.93 -14.98 -5.23
N GLY A 390 -0.86 -13.75 -4.69
CA GLY A 390 0.15 -13.33 -3.74
C GLY A 390 1.44 -12.81 -4.39
N LEU A 391 2.42 -12.47 -3.56
CA LEU A 391 3.71 -11.92 -3.97
C LEU A 391 4.71 -13.01 -4.35
N ALA A 392 5.19 -12.98 -5.59
CA ALA A 392 6.26 -13.82 -6.09
C ALA A 392 7.55 -13.02 -6.36
N TYR A 393 8.69 -13.62 -6.02
CA TYR A 393 10.01 -13.12 -6.40
C TYR A 393 10.52 -13.93 -7.57
N LEU A 394 10.72 -13.29 -8.72
CA LEU A 394 11.03 -13.98 -9.97
C LEU A 394 12.20 -13.31 -10.70
N CYS A 395 13.08 -14.10 -11.29
CA CYS A 395 14.20 -13.64 -12.12
C CYS A 395 15.18 -12.66 -11.46
N ASN A 396 15.13 -12.49 -10.15
CA ASN A 396 16.00 -11.56 -9.42
C ASN A 396 17.40 -12.14 -9.27
N LYS A 397 18.42 -11.27 -9.29
CA LYS A 397 19.83 -11.66 -9.17
C LYS A 397 20.43 -11.08 -7.90
N ASN A 398 21.02 -11.92 -7.07
CA ASN A 398 21.59 -11.54 -5.79
C ASN A 398 23.11 -11.78 -5.78
N THR A 399 23.82 -10.77 -5.31
CA THR A 399 25.28 -10.78 -5.10
C THR A 399 25.61 -10.08 -3.78
N ASN A 400 25.10 -10.63 -2.68
CA ASN A 400 25.10 -9.96 -1.38
C ASN A 400 26.36 -10.25 -0.53
N THR A 401 26.54 -9.49 0.56
CA THR A 401 27.67 -9.62 1.49
C THR A 401 27.42 -10.66 2.59
N PRO A 402 28.45 -11.21 3.27
CA PRO A 402 28.25 -12.16 4.37
C PRO A 402 27.26 -11.65 5.43
N PHE A 403 26.45 -12.57 5.99
CA PHE A 403 25.36 -12.28 6.93
C PHE A 403 24.12 -11.57 6.34
N SER A 404 23.95 -11.62 5.01
CA SER A 404 22.77 -11.13 4.31
C SER A 404 21.68 -12.19 4.08
N ASN A 405 20.49 -11.72 3.70
CA ASN A 405 19.40 -12.55 3.18
C ASN A 405 19.00 -12.09 1.77
N ASP A 406 18.90 -13.01 0.81
CA ASP A 406 18.41 -12.65 -0.53
C ASP A 406 16.91 -12.37 -0.50
N ILE A 407 16.17 -13.23 0.19
CA ILE A 407 14.74 -13.07 0.52
C ILE A 407 14.56 -13.31 2.02
N ARG A 408 13.85 -12.41 2.70
CA ARG A 408 13.49 -12.52 4.11
C ARG A 408 11.99 -12.30 4.33
N VAL A 409 11.35 -13.17 5.09
CA VAL A 409 9.93 -13.15 5.46
C VAL A 409 9.83 -13.17 7.00
N ASP A 410 9.75 -11.98 7.60
CA ASP A 410 9.96 -11.77 9.04
C ASP A 410 8.69 -11.82 9.90
N ASP A 411 7.63 -11.18 9.43
CA ASP A 411 6.32 -11.14 10.11
C ASP A 411 5.24 -11.15 9.04
N GLY A 412 5.21 -12.20 8.22
CA GLY A 412 4.37 -12.17 7.04
C GLY A 412 4.26 -13.43 6.22
N ALA A 413 3.56 -13.32 5.10
CA ALA A 413 3.39 -14.39 4.15
C ALA A 413 3.58 -13.89 2.72
N VAL A 414 4.01 -14.78 1.83
CA VAL A 414 4.21 -14.54 0.39
C VAL A 414 3.47 -15.62 -0.40
N ALA A 415 3.49 -15.56 -1.73
CA ALA A 415 2.87 -16.61 -2.55
C ALA A 415 3.42 -17.99 -2.16
N ALA A 416 2.53 -18.95 -1.88
CA ALA A 416 2.91 -20.29 -1.44
C ALA A 416 3.64 -21.10 -2.52
N ARG A 417 3.52 -20.69 -3.79
CA ARG A 417 4.26 -21.21 -4.94
C ARG A 417 5.10 -20.07 -5.51
N GLN A 418 6.42 -20.19 -5.42
CA GLN A 418 7.38 -19.28 -6.06
C GLN A 418 7.75 -19.88 -7.41
N ILE A 419 6.88 -19.65 -8.41
CA ILE A 419 6.95 -20.19 -9.78
C ILE A 419 6.51 -19.08 -10.75
N ASP A 420 7.04 -19.07 -11.97
CA ASP A 420 6.52 -18.15 -12.99
C ASP A 420 5.11 -18.57 -13.44
N PRO A 421 4.19 -17.63 -13.69
CA PRO A 421 2.87 -17.90 -14.25
C PRO A 421 2.85 -18.60 -15.62
N SER A 422 3.99 -18.78 -16.28
CA SER A 422 4.15 -19.63 -17.48
C SER A 422 4.51 -21.08 -17.14
N ASN A 423 4.40 -21.45 -15.85
CA ASN A 423 4.68 -22.76 -15.30
C ASN A 423 6.13 -23.25 -15.53
N VAL A 424 7.08 -22.33 -15.38
CA VAL A 424 8.53 -22.58 -15.42
C VAL A 424 9.17 -22.12 -14.10
N ALA A 425 10.44 -22.49 -13.86
CA ALA A 425 11.18 -22.15 -12.65
C ALA A 425 11.11 -20.64 -12.29
N GLY A 426 11.38 -20.31 -11.01
CA GLY A 426 11.38 -18.92 -10.56
C GLY A 426 12.47 -18.05 -11.20
N GLY A 427 13.56 -18.66 -11.69
CA GLY A 427 14.65 -17.98 -12.40
C GLY A 427 15.50 -17.03 -11.54
N ASN A 428 15.30 -16.98 -10.21
CA ASN A 428 16.16 -16.17 -9.34
C ASN A 428 17.55 -16.81 -9.25
N VAL A 429 18.57 -15.96 -9.23
CA VAL A 429 19.95 -16.34 -8.93
C VAL A 429 20.27 -15.89 -7.52
N PHE A 430 20.55 -16.85 -6.64
CA PHE A 430 20.91 -16.61 -5.25
C PHE A 430 22.42 -16.35 -5.09
N THR A 431 22.76 -15.66 -4.01
CA THR A 431 24.14 -15.51 -3.55
C THR A 431 24.75 -16.89 -3.28
N SER A 432 26.07 -17.04 -3.35
CA SER A 432 26.72 -18.32 -3.01
C SER A 432 26.52 -18.70 -1.53
N CYS A 433 26.25 -19.97 -1.26
CA CYS A 433 26.02 -20.48 0.10
C CYS A 433 27.32 -20.53 0.93
N GLU A 434 27.67 -19.43 1.59
CA GLU A 434 28.78 -19.33 2.54
C GLU A 434 28.29 -19.10 3.98
N GLU A 435 29.18 -19.18 4.97
CA GLU A 435 28.83 -19.16 6.39
C GLU A 435 28.11 -17.86 6.79
N GLY A 436 26.88 -17.98 7.31
CA GLY A 436 26.05 -16.85 7.77
C GLY A 436 25.06 -16.28 6.74
N LEU A 437 25.06 -16.75 5.49
CA LEU A 437 24.13 -16.34 4.44
C LEU A 437 22.86 -17.20 4.40
N THR A 438 21.72 -16.58 4.10
CA THR A 438 20.46 -17.30 3.83
C THR A 438 19.89 -16.89 2.47
N HIS A 439 19.60 -17.87 1.61
CA HIS A 439 18.90 -17.60 0.34
C HIS A 439 17.48 -17.14 0.64
N ILE A 440 16.74 -17.92 1.44
CA ILE A 440 15.39 -17.58 1.87
C ILE A 440 15.27 -17.80 3.38
N ASP A 441 15.18 -16.71 4.15
CA ASP A 441 14.82 -16.77 5.56
C ASP A 441 13.31 -16.57 5.71
N ASN A 442 12.57 -17.65 5.96
CA ASN A 442 11.14 -17.61 6.23
C ASN A 442 10.76 -18.39 7.50
N LEU A 443 11.62 -18.37 8.53
CA LEU A 443 11.36 -19.07 9.78
C LEU A 443 10.04 -18.62 10.45
N LEU A 444 9.78 -17.31 10.40
CA LEU A 444 8.59 -16.67 10.95
C LEU A 444 7.45 -16.51 9.92
N GLY A 445 7.71 -16.79 8.65
CA GLY A 445 6.73 -16.71 7.57
C GLY A 445 6.01 -18.02 7.25
N ASN A 446 5.27 -18.02 6.13
CA ASN A 446 4.57 -19.21 5.65
C ASN A 446 5.50 -20.23 4.96
N SER A 447 5.09 -21.50 4.97
CA SER A 447 5.71 -22.53 4.15
C SER A 447 5.56 -22.22 2.65
N ILE A 448 6.64 -22.38 1.88
CA ILE A 448 6.68 -22.12 0.44
C ILE A 448 7.19 -23.33 -0.35
N ARG A 449 6.70 -23.47 -1.57
CA ARG A 449 7.28 -24.32 -2.61
C ARG A 449 8.02 -23.44 -3.61
N TYR A 450 9.31 -23.68 -3.75
CA TYR A 450 10.18 -22.94 -4.64
C TYR A 450 10.60 -23.81 -5.83
N TYR A 451 10.33 -23.33 -7.04
CA TYR A 451 10.59 -24.05 -8.28
C TYR A 451 11.88 -23.53 -8.91
N PHE A 452 12.84 -24.42 -9.18
CA PHE A 452 14.18 -24.06 -9.65
C PHE A 452 14.61 -24.91 -10.85
N TRP A 453 15.48 -24.37 -11.69
CA TRP A 453 16.12 -25.14 -12.75
C TRP A 453 17.42 -25.77 -12.23
N ASP A 454 17.50 -27.09 -12.26
CA ASP A 454 18.60 -27.89 -11.70
C ASP A 454 19.96 -27.66 -12.41
N GLN A 455 19.94 -27.22 -13.67
CA GLN A 455 21.13 -26.84 -14.42
C GLN A 455 21.45 -25.33 -14.31
N GLY A 456 20.64 -24.57 -13.57
CA GLY A 456 20.83 -23.15 -13.32
C GLY A 456 21.96 -22.89 -12.33
N THR A 457 22.72 -21.80 -12.52
CA THR A 457 23.77 -21.43 -11.57
C THR A 457 23.15 -20.72 -10.37
N ASN A 458 23.29 -21.32 -9.18
CA ASN A 458 22.71 -20.83 -7.92
C ASN A 458 21.21 -20.53 -7.97
N GLU A 459 20.43 -21.28 -8.77
CA GLU A 459 18.97 -21.14 -8.77
C GLU A 459 18.30 -21.97 -7.66
N GLU A 460 18.95 -23.03 -7.18
CA GLU A 460 18.46 -23.81 -6.06
C GLU A 460 18.68 -23.06 -4.72
N PRO A 461 17.64 -22.85 -3.89
CA PRO A 461 17.76 -22.11 -2.64
C PRO A 461 18.36 -22.97 -1.49
N VAL A 462 19.59 -23.46 -1.67
CA VAL A 462 20.21 -24.48 -0.79
C VAL A 462 20.42 -24.04 0.67
N CYS A 463 20.68 -22.75 0.95
CA CYS A 463 20.68 -22.23 2.33
C CYS A 463 19.30 -21.66 2.69
N SER A 464 18.33 -22.55 2.91
CA SER A 464 17.00 -22.18 3.39
C SER A 464 16.52 -23.17 4.46
N PRO A 465 15.61 -22.78 5.37
CA PRO A 465 15.04 -23.71 6.34
C PRO A 465 14.27 -24.83 5.63
N ALA A 466 14.82 -26.05 5.62
CA ALA A 466 14.28 -27.19 4.85
C ALA A 466 12.82 -27.55 5.18
N PHE A 467 12.35 -27.26 6.40
CA PHE A 467 10.97 -27.51 6.81
C PHE A 467 9.98 -26.46 6.31
N ARG A 468 10.46 -25.27 5.92
CA ARG A 468 9.67 -24.15 5.39
C ARG A 468 9.79 -23.97 3.88
N VAL A 469 10.91 -24.37 3.28
CA VAL A 469 11.17 -24.21 1.84
C VAL A 469 11.29 -25.59 1.20
N THR A 470 10.26 -25.98 0.47
CA THR A 470 10.28 -27.19 -0.35
C THR A 470 10.80 -26.84 -1.73
N ARG A 471 11.86 -27.53 -2.17
CA ARG A 471 12.56 -27.29 -3.44
C ARG A 471 12.01 -28.26 -4.49
N ILE A 472 11.62 -27.75 -5.65
CA ILE A 472 11.02 -28.54 -6.73
C ILE A 472 11.74 -28.20 -8.04
N GLU A 473 12.24 -29.22 -8.74
CA GLU A 473 12.85 -29.06 -10.06
C GLU A 473 11.78 -28.71 -11.10
N GLU A 474 12.09 -27.76 -11.99
CA GLU A 474 11.20 -27.31 -13.05
C GLU A 474 11.98 -26.84 -14.28
N ASP A 475 11.27 -26.70 -15.42
CA ASP A 475 11.86 -26.20 -16.66
C ASP A 475 12.44 -24.79 -16.52
N ARG A 476 13.48 -24.51 -17.32
CA ARG A 476 14.22 -23.24 -17.32
C ARG A 476 13.29 -22.05 -17.58
N ASN A 477 13.46 -21.00 -16.78
CA ASN A 477 12.88 -19.69 -17.05
C ASN A 477 13.85 -18.84 -17.88
N GLU A 478 13.40 -18.36 -19.03
CA GLU A 478 14.20 -17.48 -19.90
C GLU A 478 14.25 -16.03 -19.40
N CYS A 479 13.51 -15.70 -18.34
CA CYS A 479 13.38 -14.35 -17.79
C CYS A 479 13.05 -13.33 -18.88
N SER A 480 12.01 -13.65 -19.65
CA SER A 480 11.57 -12.88 -20.81
C SER A 480 11.04 -11.51 -20.40
N ASP A 481 11.51 -10.48 -21.08
CA ASP A 481 11.08 -9.11 -20.85
C ASP A 481 9.58 -8.93 -21.10
N GLY A 482 8.89 -8.47 -20.07
CA GLY A 482 7.48 -8.17 -20.12
C GLY A 482 7.15 -6.89 -20.90
N GLY A 483 8.02 -5.87 -20.84
CA GLY A 483 7.88 -4.55 -21.48
C GLY A 483 6.54 -3.81 -21.34
N ASP A 484 6.53 -2.56 -21.78
CA ASP A 484 5.29 -1.83 -22.06
C ASP A 484 4.53 -2.51 -23.22
N ILE A 485 3.19 -2.49 -23.18
CA ILE A 485 2.36 -3.01 -24.27
C ILE A 485 2.52 -2.09 -25.49
N PRO A 486 3.05 -2.56 -26.64
CA PRO A 486 3.09 -1.76 -27.86
C PRO A 486 1.67 -1.42 -28.32
N ALA A 487 1.46 -0.19 -28.82
CA ALA A 487 0.13 0.30 -29.16
C ALA A 487 -0.62 -0.61 -30.15
N GLU A 488 0.09 -1.18 -31.12
CA GLU A 488 -0.45 -2.11 -32.11
C GLU A 488 -0.86 -3.48 -31.54
N LYS A 489 -0.41 -3.83 -30.33
CA LYS A 489 -0.69 -5.11 -29.68
C LYS A 489 -1.77 -5.04 -28.59
N ILE A 490 -2.34 -3.87 -28.30
CA ILE A 490 -3.33 -3.70 -27.22
C ILE A 490 -4.52 -4.65 -27.39
N ASN A 491 -5.08 -4.76 -28.59
CA ASN A 491 -6.21 -5.67 -28.85
C ASN A 491 -5.86 -7.15 -28.62
N ILE A 492 -4.62 -7.54 -28.90
CA ILE A 492 -4.15 -8.92 -28.65
C ILE A 492 -4.05 -9.16 -27.14
N HIS A 493 -3.58 -8.18 -26.37
CA HIS A 493 -3.50 -8.29 -24.92
C HIS A 493 -4.89 -8.33 -24.27
N LEU A 494 -5.86 -7.55 -24.77
CA LEU A 494 -7.26 -7.63 -24.34
C LEU A 494 -7.85 -9.03 -24.60
N GLN A 495 -7.64 -9.59 -25.79
CA GLN A 495 -8.09 -10.95 -26.11
C GLN A 495 -7.42 -12.01 -25.24
N LEU A 496 -6.12 -11.86 -24.97
CA LEU A 496 -5.38 -12.74 -24.08
C LEU A 496 -5.97 -12.67 -22.66
N PHE A 497 -6.19 -11.47 -22.13
CA PHE A 497 -6.78 -11.25 -20.81
C PHE A 497 -8.15 -11.93 -20.68
N ASP A 498 -9.05 -11.74 -21.66
CA ASP A 498 -10.36 -12.39 -21.67
C ASP A 498 -10.26 -13.92 -21.76
N SER A 499 -9.30 -14.44 -22.53
CA SER A 499 -9.09 -15.89 -22.66
C SER A 499 -8.57 -16.52 -21.36
N LEU A 500 -7.61 -15.88 -20.69
CA LEU A 500 -7.05 -16.34 -19.42
C LEU A 500 -8.11 -16.31 -18.30
N LYS A 501 -8.96 -15.27 -18.31
CA LYS A 501 -10.09 -15.17 -17.39
C LYS A 501 -11.04 -16.37 -17.51
N LEU A 502 -11.38 -16.77 -18.74
CA LEU A 502 -12.24 -17.93 -18.99
C LEU A 502 -11.58 -19.23 -18.52
N VAL A 503 -10.31 -19.44 -18.87
CA VAL A 503 -9.55 -20.63 -18.45
C VAL A 503 -9.54 -20.74 -16.93
N PHE A 504 -9.23 -19.65 -16.23
CA PHE A 504 -9.22 -19.63 -14.78
C PHE A 504 -10.60 -19.96 -14.19
N LEU A 505 -11.67 -19.31 -14.67
CA LEU A 505 -13.03 -19.54 -14.17
C LEU A 505 -13.48 -21.00 -14.35
N GLU A 506 -13.18 -21.61 -15.50
CA GLU A 506 -13.51 -23.02 -15.76
C GLU A 506 -12.81 -23.96 -14.76
N ARG A 507 -11.52 -23.73 -14.50
CA ARG A 507 -10.74 -24.53 -13.54
C ARG A 507 -11.17 -24.30 -12.11
N HIS A 508 -11.46 -23.07 -11.74
CA HIS A 508 -11.94 -22.72 -10.40
C HIS A 508 -13.30 -23.33 -10.07
N ILE A 509 -14.26 -23.27 -11.00
CA ILE A 509 -15.57 -23.91 -10.82
C ILE A 509 -15.41 -25.43 -10.65
N TYR A 510 -14.53 -26.04 -11.45
CA TYR A 510 -14.24 -27.47 -11.34
C TYR A 510 -13.60 -27.82 -9.98
N TYR A 511 -12.61 -27.04 -9.54
CA TYR A 511 -11.98 -27.20 -8.22
C TYR A 511 -13.00 -27.10 -7.08
N LYS A 512 -13.86 -26.08 -7.08
CA LYS A 512 -14.90 -25.91 -6.06
C LYS A 512 -15.89 -27.07 -6.01
N GLY A 513 -16.20 -27.70 -7.14
CA GLY A 513 -17.07 -28.87 -7.19
C GLY A 513 -16.44 -30.13 -6.56
N LEU A 514 -15.11 -30.22 -6.55
CA LEU A 514 -14.37 -31.33 -5.93
C LEU A 514 -14.09 -31.08 -4.44
N LEU A 515 -13.84 -29.83 -4.07
CA LEU A 515 -13.53 -29.42 -2.69
C LEU A 515 -14.66 -29.82 -1.73
N ASP A 516 -14.34 -30.63 -0.72
CA ASP A 516 -15.29 -31.22 0.22
C ASP A 516 -16.50 -31.85 -0.46
N ASN A 517 -16.30 -32.50 -1.62
CA ASN A 517 -17.37 -33.08 -2.43
C ASN A 517 -18.51 -32.07 -2.75
N GLY A 518 -18.15 -30.80 -2.91
CA GLY A 518 -19.04 -29.69 -3.25
C GLY A 518 -19.76 -29.05 -2.06
N SER A 519 -19.58 -29.54 -0.83
CA SER A 519 -20.22 -28.95 0.36
C SER A 519 -19.37 -29.11 1.63
N SER A 520 -18.60 -28.06 1.96
CA SER A 520 -17.83 -28.00 3.21
C SER A 520 -18.72 -28.10 4.45
N GLU A 521 -19.94 -27.56 4.44
CA GLU A 521 -20.86 -27.65 5.58
C GLU A 521 -21.29 -29.10 5.86
N GLU A 522 -21.56 -29.88 4.81
CA GLU A 522 -21.90 -31.30 4.94
C GLU A 522 -20.72 -32.13 5.45
N VAL A 523 -19.51 -31.88 4.93
CA VAL A 523 -18.30 -32.57 5.37
C VAL A 523 -17.94 -32.21 6.81
N LEU A 524 -18.08 -30.95 7.22
CA LEU A 524 -17.87 -30.56 8.63
C LEU A 524 -18.88 -31.23 9.57
N SER A 525 -20.17 -31.24 9.21
CA SER A 525 -21.22 -31.95 9.97
C SER A 525 -20.96 -33.47 10.03
N LEU A 526 -20.43 -34.03 8.94
CA LEU A 526 -20.01 -35.43 8.88
C LEU A 526 -18.92 -35.74 9.91
N ILE A 527 -17.91 -34.88 10.00
CA ILE A 527 -16.80 -35.01 10.96
C ILE A 527 -17.29 -34.80 12.39
N GLU A 528 -18.09 -33.75 12.65
CA GLU A 528 -18.63 -33.44 13.98
C GLU A 528 -19.49 -34.58 14.54
N SER A 529 -20.28 -35.24 13.69
CA SER A 529 -21.15 -36.36 14.07
C SER A 529 -20.42 -37.71 14.21
N THR A 530 -19.08 -37.72 14.18
CA THR A 530 -18.28 -38.93 14.35
C THR A 530 -18.37 -39.45 15.79
N THR A 531 -18.59 -40.76 15.90
CA THR A 531 -18.67 -41.53 17.16
C THR A 531 -17.74 -42.73 17.07
N PRO A 532 -17.39 -43.39 18.19
CA PRO A 532 -16.57 -44.60 18.14
C PRO A 532 -17.14 -45.70 17.22
N ALA A 533 -18.48 -45.82 17.15
CA ALA A 533 -19.16 -46.86 16.38
C ALA A 533 -19.15 -46.64 14.86
N ASN A 534 -19.03 -45.40 14.39
CA ASN A 534 -19.03 -45.07 12.95
C ASN A 534 -17.69 -44.49 12.46
N SER A 535 -16.69 -44.36 13.33
CA SER A 535 -15.38 -43.76 13.00
C SER A 535 -14.72 -44.33 11.74
N GLU A 536 -14.70 -45.66 11.58
CA GLU A 536 -14.09 -46.27 10.39
C GLU A 536 -14.86 -45.94 9.10
N SER A 537 -16.19 -45.99 9.14
CA SER A 537 -17.02 -45.62 7.99
C SER A 537 -16.89 -44.12 7.66
N ARG A 538 -16.72 -43.26 8.67
CA ARG A 538 -16.44 -41.82 8.46
C ARG A 538 -15.07 -41.59 7.84
N LYS A 539 -14.04 -42.32 8.28
CA LYS A 539 -12.72 -42.30 7.64
C LYS A 539 -12.83 -42.71 6.17
N GLU A 540 -13.49 -43.82 5.85
CA GLU A 540 -13.64 -44.29 4.47
C GLU A 540 -14.36 -43.26 3.58
N GLN A 541 -15.38 -42.59 4.11
CA GLN A 541 -16.07 -41.50 3.41
C GLN A 541 -15.13 -40.30 3.14
N LEU A 542 -14.37 -39.85 4.14
CA LEU A 542 -13.43 -38.74 3.96
C LEU A 542 -12.28 -39.10 2.99
N LEU A 543 -11.81 -40.36 3.02
CA LEU A 543 -10.84 -40.86 2.05
C LEU A 543 -11.42 -40.87 0.63
N SER A 544 -12.72 -41.13 0.46
CA SER A 544 -13.38 -41.06 -0.85
C SER A 544 -13.46 -39.64 -1.43
N TYR A 545 -13.31 -38.61 -0.58
CA TYR A 545 -13.26 -37.19 -0.99
C TYR A 545 -11.82 -36.69 -1.18
N SER A 546 -10.83 -37.47 -0.76
CA SER A 546 -9.41 -37.10 -0.89
C SER A 546 -8.98 -37.18 -2.37
N PRO A 547 -8.08 -36.31 -2.84
CA PRO A 547 -7.26 -35.33 -2.10
C PRO A 547 -7.91 -33.95 -1.87
N TYR A 548 -9.24 -33.82 -2.02
CA TYR A 548 -9.94 -32.53 -2.04
C TYR A 548 -10.64 -32.17 -0.73
N LEU A 549 -10.13 -32.56 0.43
CA LEU A 549 -10.63 -32.02 1.70
C LEU A 549 -10.17 -30.56 1.89
N SER A 550 -11.02 -29.69 2.43
CA SER A 550 -10.61 -28.31 2.74
C SER A 550 -9.70 -28.24 3.97
N LYS A 551 -9.02 -27.10 4.12
CA LYS A 551 -8.29 -26.70 5.34
C LYS A 551 -9.19 -26.82 6.58
N ALA A 552 -10.45 -26.37 6.48
CA ALA A 552 -11.40 -26.45 7.59
C ALA A 552 -11.72 -27.91 7.96
N SER A 553 -11.97 -28.76 6.96
CA SER A 553 -12.19 -30.20 7.15
C SER A 553 -10.98 -30.89 7.78
N ALA A 554 -9.76 -30.58 7.32
CA ALA A 554 -8.54 -31.14 7.92
C ALA A 554 -8.35 -30.73 9.38
N LEU A 555 -8.57 -29.46 9.71
CA LEU A 555 -8.52 -28.99 11.10
C LEU A 555 -9.58 -29.69 11.97
N ALA A 556 -10.79 -29.90 11.44
CA ALA A 556 -11.84 -30.64 12.12
C ALA A 556 -11.46 -32.11 12.35
N VAL A 557 -10.80 -32.77 11.37
CA VAL A 557 -10.27 -34.14 11.52
C VAL A 557 -9.23 -34.21 12.63
N VAL A 558 -8.28 -33.27 12.69
CA VAL A 558 -7.27 -33.22 13.75
C VAL A 558 -7.93 -33.03 15.12
N GLY A 559 -8.91 -32.13 15.23
CA GLY A 559 -9.60 -31.84 16.49
C GLY A 559 -10.56 -32.93 16.98
N GLN A 560 -10.99 -33.85 16.10
CA GLN A 560 -12.00 -34.86 16.42
C GLN A 560 -11.42 -35.97 17.30
N GLN A 561 -11.98 -36.13 18.51
CA GLN A 561 -11.52 -37.06 19.54
C GLN A 561 -11.88 -38.52 19.25
N ASN A 562 -12.93 -38.76 18.44
CA ASN A 562 -13.37 -40.11 18.12
C ASN A 562 -12.59 -40.75 16.95
N PHE A 563 -11.71 -40.01 16.28
CA PHE A 563 -10.71 -40.59 15.38
C PHE A 563 -9.46 -40.97 16.16
N THR A 564 -8.96 -42.18 15.90
CA THR A 564 -7.62 -42.58 16.35
C THR A 564 -6.54 -41.80 15.60
N SER A 565 -5.34 -41.65 16.18
CA SER A 565 -4.23 -40.99 15.50
C SER A 565 -3.86 -41.65 14.17
N SER A 566 -4.04 -42.97 14.05
CA SER A 566 -3.88 -43.68 12.77
C SER A 566 -4.91 -43.25 11.73
N GLN A 567 -6.19 -43.13 12.11
CA GLN A 567 -7.23 -42.68 11.19
C GLN A 567 -7.01 -41.22 10.76
N LYS A 568 -6.65 -40.33 11.69
CA LYS A 568 -6.29 -38.94 11.38
C LYS A 568 -5.13 -38.89 10.39
N LYS A 569 -4.05 -39.63 10.68
CA LYS A 569 -2.88 -39.72 9.81
C LYS A 569 -3.24 -40.20 8.41
N ASP A 570 -4.04 -41.26 8.27
CA ASP A 570 -4.43 -41.80 6.97
C ASP A 570 -5.23 -40.77 6.14
N ILE A 571 -6.16 -40.05 6.77
CA ILE A 571 -6.94 -39.00 6.10
C ILE A 571 -6.03 -37.84 5.67
N LEU A 572 -5.16 -37.37 6.56
CA LEU A 572 -4.26 -36.24 6.30
C LEU A 572 -3.20 -36.58 5.23
N ALA A 573 -2.63 -37.79 5.27
CA ALA A 573 -1.68 -38.27 4.28
C ALA A 573 -2.31 -38.42 2.88
N ALA A 574 -3.62 -38.66 2.80
CA ALA A 574 -4.36 -38.69 1.54
C ALA A 574 -4.66 -37.28 0.97
N ASN A 575 -4.38 -36.21 1.73
CA ASN A 575 -4.57 -34.81 1.33
C ASN A 575 -3.26 -34.02 1.54
N PRO A 576 -2.15 -34.41 0.87
CA PRO A 576 -0.81 -33.91 1.17
C PRO A 576 -0.66 -32.40 0.97
N GLU A 577 -1.45 -31.76 0.10
CA GLU A 577 -1.44 -30.31 -0.12
C GLU A 577 -1.81 -29.51 1.14
N LEU A 578 -2.63 -30.10 2.01
CA LEU A 578 -3.04 -29.48 3.28
C LEU A 578 -1.92 -29.47 4.31
N LEU A 579 -0.93 -30.35 4.18
CA LEU A 579 0.21 -30.44 5.09
C LEU A 579 1.19 -29.27 4.91
N TYR A 580 1.10 -28.54 3.81
CA TYR A 580 1.80 -27.28 3.58
C TYR A 580 1.11 -26.07 4.22
N ARG A 581 -0.11 -26.25 4.75
CA ARG A 581 -0.84 -25.17 5.43
C ARG A 581 -0.41 -25.11 6.88
N ASP A 582 0.28 -24.03 7.24
CA ASP A 582 0.83 -23.83 8.59
C ASP A 582 -0.21 -24.07 9.70
N ALA A 583 -1.45 -23.62 9.53
CA ALA A 583 -2.52 -23.87 10.50
C ALA A 583 -2.80 -25.37 10.71
N VAL A 584 -2.79 -26.17 9.64
CA VAL A 584 -3.01 -27.62 9.70
C VAL A 584 -1.80 -28.31 10.30
N TRP A 585 -0.58 -27.96 9.85
CA TRP A 585 0.64 -28.54 10.37
C TRP A 585 0.85 -28.26 11.86
N ASN A 586 0.62 -27.02 12.30
CA ASN A 586 0.70 -26.65 13.70
C ASN A 586 -0.36 -27.37 14.55
N ALA A 587 -1.56 -27.59 14.02
CA ALA A 587 -2.58 -28.38 14.71
C ALA A 587 -2.16 -29.85 14.87
N ILE A 588 -1.50 -30.44 13.86
CA ILE A 588 -0.94 -31.80 13.93
C ILE A 588 0.14 -31.88 15.01
N LEU A 589 1.08 -30.92 15.04
CA LEU A 589 2.17 -30.88 16.03
C LEU A 589 1.65 -30.65 17.46
N ALA A 590 0.55 -29.92 17.62
CA ALA A 590 -0.09 -29.70 18.93
C ALA A 590 -0.86 -30.94 19.43
N ASP A 591 -1.24 -31.86 18.55
CA ASP A 591 -1.94 -33.10 18.94
C ASP A 591 -0.93 -34.17 19.39
N SER A 592 -0.76 -34.28 20.71
CA SER A 592 0.11 -35.27 21.37
C SER A 592 -0.22 -36.74 21.08
N SER A 593 -1.33 -37.06 20.40
CA SER A 593 -1.69 -38.42 20.02
C SER A 593 -0.90 -38.95 18.81
N PHE A 594 -0.26 -38.08 18.03
CA PHE A 594 0.64 -38.49 16.95
C PHE A 594 1.98 -38.96 17.50
N SER A 595 2.39 -40.16 17.10
CA SER A 595 3.74 -40.66 17.34
C SER A 595 4.76 -40.02 16.40
N GLN A 596 6.05 -40.01 16.78
CA GLN A 596 7.12 -39.52 15.92
C GLN A 596 7.15 -40.23 14.56
N GLN A 597 6.84 -41.52 14.52
CA GLN A 597 6.74 -42.26 13.27
C GLN A 597 5.62 -41.72 12.37
N GLN A 598 4.44 -41.44 12.93
CA GLN A 598 3.32 -40.88 12.17
C GLN A 598 3.61 -39.46 11.67
N LEU A 599 4.32 -38.64 12.46
CA LEU A 599 4.78 -37.33 12.02
C LEU A 599 5.72 -37.46 10.82
N SER A 600 6.69 -38.37 10.87
CA SER A 600 7.58 -38.63 9.73
C SER A 600 6.86 -39.22 8.51
N GLU A 601 5.81 -40.03 8.70
CA GLU A 601 4.95 -40.50 7.60
C GLU A 601 4.18 -39.34 6.94
N LEU A 602 3.69 -38.37 7.72
CA LEU A 602 3.05 -37.17 7.20
C LEU A 602 4.04 -36.23 6.51
N GLU A 603 5.26 -36.10 7.04
CA GLU A 603 6.34 -35.36 6.37
C GLU A 603 6.66 -35.96 5.01
N GLN A 604 6.77 -37.28 4.90
CA GLN A 604 6.97 -37.97 3.62
C GLN A 604 5.77 -37.81 2.68
N ALA A 605 4.54 -37.82 3.21
CA ALA A 605 3.34 -37.62 2.38
C ALA A 605 3.34 -36.27 1.66
N ARG A 606 3.96 -35.22 2.23
CA ARG A 606 4.10 -33.89 1.59
C ARG A 606 4.76 -33.96 0.22
N GLU A 607 5.66 -34.91 -0.01
CA GLU A 607 6.38 -35.07 -1.28
C GLU A 607 5.50 -35.72 -2.38
N THR A 608 4.28 -36.15 -2.03
CA THR A 608 3.36 -36.80 -2.98
C THR A 608 2.54 -35.75 -3.72
N SER A 609 2.73 -35.66 -5.04
CA SER A 609 1.85 -34.89 -5.92
C SER A 609 0.54 -35.66 -6.17
N THR A 610 -0.60 -34.99 -6.03
CA THR A 610 -1.92 -35.58 -6.34
C THR A 610 -2.60 -34.88 -7.51
N SER A 611 -3.82 -35.33 -7.86
CA SER A 611 -4.66 -34.63 -8.83
C SER A 611 -5.03 -33.22 -8.37
N ARG A 612 -5.11 -32.98 -7.05
CA ARG A 612 -5.35 -31.65 -6.50
C ARG A 612 -4.18 -30.73 -6.76
N ASP A 613 -2.95 -31.15 -6.50
CA ASP A 613 -1.78 -30.31 -6.79
C ASP A 613 -1.72 -29.90 -8.27
N SER A 614 -2.00 -30.84 -9.18
CA SER A 614 -2.06 -30.55 -10.62
C SER A 614 -3.11 -29.47 -10.95
N LEU A 615 -4.32 -29.58 -10.39
CA LEU A 615 -5.40 -28.61 -10.63
C LEU A 615 -5.11 -27.25 -9.98
N GLU A 616 -4.58 -27.22 -8.76
CA GLU A 616 -4.16 -25.97 -8.11
C GLU A 616 -3.02 -25.27 -8.87
N ARG A 617 -2.10 -26.03 -9.48
CA ARG A 617 -1.07 -25.47 -10.37
C ARG A 617 -1.67 -24.84 -11.62
N GLU A 618 -2.57 -25.55 -12.32
CA GLU A 618 -3.26 -25.01 -13.50
C GLU A 618 -4.04 -23.71 -13.17
N MET A 619 -4.68 -23.66 -12.00
CA MET A 619 -5.35 -22.44 -11.52
C MET A 619 -4.35 -21.32 -11.23
N ALA A 620 -3.24 -21.61 -10.54
CA ALA A 620 -2.22 -20.61 -10.22
C ALA A 620 -1.57 -20.04 -11.49
N GLU A 621 -1.29 -20.88 -12.49
CA GLU A 621 -0.79 -20.50 -13.81
C GLU A 621 -1.76 -19.52 -14.51
N ALA A 622 -3.01 -19.95 -14.67
CA ALA A 622 -4.03 -19.14 -15.35
C ALA A 622 -4.29 -17.82 -14.62
N TYR A 623 -4.33 -17.84 -13.28
CA TYR A 623 -4.60 -16.66 -12.47
C TYR A 623 -3.43 -15.69 -12.43
N GLY A 624 -2.19 -16.17 -12.25
CA GLY A 624 -0.99 -15.34 -12.32
C GLY A 624 -0.86 -14.67 -13.69
N SER A 625 -1.10 -15.44 -14.78
CA SER A 625 -1.07 -14.91 -16.15
C SER A 625 -2.18 -13.89 -16.41
N LEU A 626 -3.39 -14.14 -15.91
CA LEU A 626 -4.52 -13.21 -15.96
C LEU A 626 -4.14 -11.87 -15.31
N HIS A 627 -3.56 -11.92 -14.11
CA HIS A 627 -3.17 -10.73 -13.36
C HIS A 627 -2.00 -10.00 -14.01
N ARG A 628 -0.98 -10.70 -14.50
CA ARG A 628 0.13 -10.10 -15.24
C ARG A 628 -0.39 -9.34 -16.48
N ALA A 629 -1.31 -9.94 -17.25
CA ALA A 629 -1.93 -9.28 -18.39
C ALA A 629 -2.83 -8.11 -17.98
N GLY A 630 -3.66 -8.30 -16.94
CA GLY A 630 -4.60 -7.30 -16.43
C GLY A 630 -3.90 -6.07 -15.85
N ASN A 631 -2.86 -6.26 -15.03
CA ASN A 631 -2.06 -5.19 -14.45
C ASN A 631 -1.45 -4.31 -15.55
N LYS A 632 -0.83 -4.92 -16.57
CA LYS A 632 -0.27 -4.17 -17.70
C LYS A 632 -1.31 -3.39 -18.48
N LEU A 633 -2.50 -3.96 -18.71
CA LEU A 633 -3.59 -3.25 -19.38
C LEU A 633 -4.10 -2.07 -18.53
N VAL A 634 -4.31 -2.28 -17.23
CA VAL A 634 -4.73 -1.22 -16.30
C VAL A 634 -3.70 -0.09 -16.27
N GLN A 635 -2.43 -0.42 -16.09
CA GLN A 635 -1.31 0.53 -16.13
C GLN A 635 -1.24 1.28 -17.46
N HIS A 636 -1.42 0.58 -18.60
CA HIS A 636 -1.45 1.19 -19.92
C HIS A 636 -2.54 2.27 -20.03
N TYR A 637 -3.79 1.95 -19.68
CA TYR A 637 -4.90 2.91 -19.74
C TYR A 637 -4.80 4.02 -18.69
N GLN A 638 -4.16 3.76 -17.55
CA GLN A 638 -3.81 4.79 -16.57
C GLN A 638 -2.71 5.70 -17.09
N SER A 639 -1.78 5.21 -17.91
CA SER A 639 -0.64 5.94 -18.46
C SER A 639 -0.96 6.75 -19.73
N ASP A 640 -2.20 6.72 -20.24
CA ASP A 640 -2.59 7.47 -21.45
C ASP A 640 -2.43 8.98 -21.22
N THR A 641 -1.64 9.61 -22.09
CA THR A 641 -1.31 11.04 -22.02
C THR A 641 -2.46 11.94 -22.51
N ALA A 642 -3.42 11.41 -23.28
CA ALA A 642 -4.60 12.15 -23.72
C ALA A 642 -5.66 12.26 -22.61
N GLY A 643 -5.74 11.25 -21.74
CA GLY A 643 -6.63 11.22 -20.58
C GLY A 643 -6.97 9.79 -20.16
N VAL A 644 -7.42 9.62 -18.92
CA VAL A 644 -7.71 8.31 -18.32
C VAL A 644 -9.17 7.94 -18.57
N VAL A 645 -9.40 6.80 -19.23
CA VAL A 645 -10.74 6.26 -19.51
C VAL A 645 -11.19 5.33 -18.39
N LEU A 646 -11.98 5.85 -17.46
CA LEU A 646 -12.33 5.15 -16.22
C LEU A 646 -13.20 3.90 -16.45
N ASP A 647 -14.12 3.92 -17.41
CA ASP A 647 -14.99 2.77 -17.71
C ASP A 647 -14.19 1.54 -18.17
N THR A 648 -13.12 1.76 -18.95
CA THR A 648 -12.23 0.70 -19.39
C THR A 648 -11.46 0.11 -18.20
N ILE A 649 -10.96 0.95 -17.31
CA ILE A 649 -10.29 0.52 -16.08
C ILE A 649 -11.24 -0.29 -15.21
N GLN A 650 -12.49 0.17 -15.00
CA GLN A 650 -13.51 -0.56 -14.24
C GLN A 650 -13.78 -1.96 -14.81
N SER A 651 -13.86 -2.08 -16.14
CA SER A 651 -14.06 -3.36 -16.83
C SER A 651 -12.88 -4.32 -16.62
N LEU A 652 -11.65 -3.82 -16.77
CA LEU A 652 -10.42 -4.60 -16.56
C LEU A 652 -10.30 -5.07 -15.11
N LEU A 653 -10.56 -4.18 -14.15
CA LEU A 653 -10.55 -4.52 -12.71
C LEU A 653 -11.59 -5.59 -12.36
N SER A 654 -12.80 -5.48 -12.91
CA SER A 654 -13.84 -6.52 -12.79
C SER A 654 -13.37 -7.88 -13.36
N GLY A 655 -12.53 -7.84 -14.41
CA GLY A 655 -11.97 -9.02 -15.05
C GLY A 655 -10.87 -9.73 -14.26
N LYS A 656 -10.21 -9.05 -13.31
CA LYS A 656 -9.14 -9.65 -12.48
C LYS A 656 -9.67 -10.62 -11.42
N LEU A 657 -10.95 -10.52 -11.03
CA LEU A 657 -11.58 -11.46 -10.09
C LEU A 657 -10.87 -11.53 -8.71
N SER A 658 -10.40 -10.40 -8.19
CA SER A 658 -9.76 -10.30 -6.87
C SER A 658 -10.43 -9.26 -5.99
N LEU A 659 -10.26 -9.43 -4.66
CA LEU A 659 -10.78 -8.50 -3.67
C LEU A 659 -10.14 -7.11 -3.81
N GLU A 660 -8.83 -7.05 -4.04
CA GLU A 660 -8.10 -5.80 -4.27
C GLU A 660 -8.60 -5.06 -5.52
N ALA A 661 -8.85 -5.77 -6.62
CA ALA A 661 -9.38 -5.16 -7.84
C ALA A 661 -10.83 -4.66 -7.67
N ALA A 662 -11.65 -5.33 -6.85
CA ALA A 662 -13.00 -4.85 -6.51
C ALA A 662 -12.96 -3.52 -5.75
N TYR A 663 -12.01 -3.34 -4.83
CA TYR A 663 -11.81 -2.05 -4.15
C TYR A 663 -11.31 -0.96 -5.11
N GLN A 664 -10.35 -1.28 -5.98
CA GLN A 664 -9.91 -0.35 -7.02
C GLN A 664 -11.05 0.06 -7.96
N LYS A 665 -11.97 -0.86 -8.27
CA LYS A 665 -13.15 -0.57 -9.10
C LYS A 665 -14.11 0.41 -8.40
N ALA A 666 -14.32 0.24 -7.09
CA ALA A 666 -15.09 1.22 -6.31
C ALA A 666 -14.41 2.60 -6.31
N ASP A 667 -13.09 2.66 -6.19
CA ASP A 667 -12.31 3.91 -6.29
C ASP A 667 -12.41 4.55 -7.69
N ALA A 668 -12.41 3.73 -8.76
CA ALA A 668 -12.62 4.19 -10.12
C ALA A 668 -14.00 4.83 -10.32
N PHE A 669 -15.05 4.27 -9.70
CA PHE A 669 -16.39 4.87 -9.71
C PHE A 669 -16.43 6.20 -8.96
N LEU A 670 -15.78 6.29 -7.79
CA LEU A 670 -15.68 7.54 -7.02
C LEU A 670 -14.93 8.63 -7.80
N GLN A 671 -13.85 8.27 -8.48
CA GLN A 671 -13.09 9.16 -9.36
C GLN A 671 -13.94 9.64 -10.56
N ALA A 672 -14.81 8.78 -11.09
CA ALA A 672 -15.80 9.13 -12.11
C ALA A 672 -16.99 9.95 -11.57
N ARG A 673 -17.01 10.24 -10.26
CA ARG A 673 -18.12 10.86 -9.51
C ARG A 673 -19.42 10.04 -9.47
N ASP A 674 -19.35 8.75 -9.79
CA ASP A 674 -20.48 7.80 -9.66
C ASP A 674 -20.49 7.17 -8.27
N THR A 675 -20.99 7.94 -7.30
CA THR A 675 -21.07 7.50 -5.89
C THR A 675 -22.04 6.33 -5.69
N ALA A 676 -23.07 6.21 -6.52
CA ALA A 676 -24.07 5.16 -6.39
C ALA A 676 -23.49 3.79 -6.77
N SER A 677 -22.84 3.71 -7.94
CA SER A 677 -22.20 2.47 -8.39
C SER A 677 -21.04 2.07 -7.47
N ALA A 678 -20.28 3.03 -6.94
CA ALA A 678 -19.23 2.76 -5.96
C ALA A 678 -19.77 2.07 -4.70
N LEU A 679 -20.82 2.61 -4.07
CA LEU A 679 -21.40 2.05 -2.85
C LEU A 679 -22.10 0.71 -3.12
N GLN A 680 -22.67 0.51 -4.32
CA GLN A 680 -23.24 -0.77 -4.73
C GLN A 680 -22.18 -1.85 -4.90
N GLU A 681 -21.04 -1.54 -5.55
CA GLU A 681 -19.92 -2.46 -5.67
C GLU A 681 -19.45 -2.90 -4.29
N LEU A 682 -19.22 -1.96 -3.38
CA LEU A 682 -18.77 -2.24 -2.01
C LEU A 682 -19.78 -3.11 -1.24
N ALA A 683 -21.09 -2.84 -1.35
CA ALA A 683 -22.11 -3.63 -0.68
C ALA A 683 -22.18 -5.08 -1.17
N ALA A 684 -21.77 -5.37 -2.41
CA ALA A 684 -21.79 -6.70 -3.01
C ALA A 684 -20.54 -7.55 -2.67
N ILE A 685 -19.45 -6.92 -2.20
CA ILE A 685 -18.17 -7.61 -1.93
C ILE A 685 -18.30 -8.76 -0.93
N PRO A 686 -18.98 -8.62 0.23
CA PRO A 686 -19.09 -9.70 1.21
C PRO A 686 -19.65 -11.01 0.65
N GLU A 687 -20.66 -10.91 -0.21
CA GLU A 687 -21.31 -12.06 -0.85
C GLU A 687 -20.48 -12.59 -2.03
N SER A 688 -19.89 -11.70 -2.82
CA SER A 688 -19.17 -12.07 -4.04
C SER A 688 -17.82 -12.75 -3.79
N TYR A 689 -17.18 -12.45 -2.66
CA TYR A 689 -15.84 -12.93 -2.34
C TYR A 689 -15.76 -13.83 -1.10
N ASP A 690 -16.90 -14.17 -0.48
CA ASP A 690 -16.99 -15.04 0.71
C ASP A 690 -15.97 -14.67 1.81
N LEU A 691 -16.01 -13.42 2.28
CA LEU A 691 -14.99 -12.86 3.17
C LEU A 691 -14.84 -13.66 4.48
N SER A 692 -13.58 -13.81 4.93
CA SER A 692 -13.28 -14.30 6.27
C SER A 692 -13.75 -13.30 7.34
N PRO A 693 -13.93 -13.71 8.62
CA PRO A 693 -14.33 -12.77 9.68
C PRO A 693 -13.39 -11.57 9.84
N ALA A 694 -12.08 -11.77 9.62
CA ALA A 694 -11.09 -10.69 9.65
C ALA A 694 -11.27 -9.75 8.45
N GLN A 695 -11.42 -10.30 7.23
CA GLN A 695 -11.66 -9.51 6.03
C GLN A 695 -13.00 -8.76 6.09
N LEU A 696 -14.06 -9.36 6.64
CA LEU A 696 -15.35 -8.69 6.81
C LEU A 696 -15.25 -7.49 7.75
N LYS A 697 -14.41 -7.60 8.79
CA LYS A 697 -14.11 -6.49 9.70
C LYS A 697 -13.37 -5.36 8.94
N GLU A 698 -12.31 -5.68 8.22
CA GLU A 698 -11.55 -4.69 7.45
C GLU A 698 -12.38 -4.05 6.33
N HIS A 699 -13.21 -4.84 5.64
CA HIS A 699 -14.16 -4.35 4.66
C HIS A 699 -15.16 -3.37 5.27
N GLY A 700 -15.62 -3.61 6.51
CA GLY A 700 -16.51 -2.69 7.22
C GLY A 700 -15.87 -1.30 7.42
N TYR A 701 -14.59 -1.25 7.81
CA TYR A 701 -13.85 0.01 7.93
C TYR A 701 -13.62 0.67 6.56
N TYR A 702 -13.27 -0.11 5.54
CA TYR A 702 -13.12 0.41 4.18
C TYR A 702 -14.43 1.00 3.67
N PHE A 703 -15.55 0.30 3.85
CA PHE A 703 -16.86 0.79 3.44
C PHE A 703 -17.23 2.08 4.20
N GLN A 704 -16.96 2.17 5.50
CA GLN A 704 -17.17 3.41 6.26
C GLN A 704 -16.35 4.59 5.69
N LEU A 705 -15.08 4.38 5.38
CA LEU A 705 -14.23 5.38 4.74
C LEU A 705 -14.80 5.82 3.39
N LYS A 706 -15.25 4.87 2.57
CA LYS A 706 -15.81 5.17 1.24
C LYS A 706 -17.19 5.81 1.28
N GLN A 707 -17.99 5.57 2.32
CA GLN A 707 -19.22 6.33 2.56
C GLN A 707 -18.92 7.80 2.85
N LEU A 708 -17.87 8.08 3.63
CA LEU A 708 -17.41 9.45 3.85
C LEU A 708 -16.91 10.08 2.55
N GLN A 709 -16.07 9.38 1.78
CA GLN A 709 -15.58 9.85 0.48
C GLN A 709 -16.74 10.15 -0.49
N ALA A 710 -17.72 9.25 -0.58
CA ALA A 710 -18.91 9.42 -1.43
C ALA A 710 -19.73 10.66 -1.02
N ALA A 711 -19.87 10.92 0.28
CA ALA A 711 -20.56 12.12 0.77
C ALA A 711 -19.82 13.41 0.37
N LEU A 712 -18.49 13.43 0.49
CA LEU A 712 -17.67 14.58 0.06
C LEU A 712 -17.81 14.81 -1.44
N VAL A 713 -17.67 13.76 -2.27
CA VAL A 713 -17.82 13.83 -3.72
C VAL A 713 -19.21 14.35 -4.12
N ALA A 714 -20.27 13.84 -3.49
CA ALA A 714 -21.65 14.27 -3.75
C ALA A 714 -21.90 15.75 -3.40
N ASN A 715 -21.20 16.26 -2.38
CA ASN A 715 -21.27 17.67 -1.96
C ASN A 715 -20.28 18.58 -2.70
N GLY A 716 -19.44 18.04 -3.59
CA GLY A 716 -18.37 18.79 -4.25
C GLY A 716 -17.27 19.28 -3.29
N GLN A 717 -17.08 18.59 -2.16
CA GLN A 717 -16.06 18.88 -1.15
C GLN A 717 -14.79 18.05 -1.39
N ALA A 718 -13.64 18.57 -0.96
CA ALA A 718 -12.35 17.88 -1.02
C ALA A 718 -11.94 17.34 0.37
N TRP A 719 -10.98 16.42 0.39
CA TRP A 719 -10.46 15.84 1.63
C TRP A 719 -9.83 16.88 2.55
N GLN A 720 -9.30 17.97 2.01
CA GLN A 720 -8.63 19.00 2.79
C GLN A 720 -9.59 20.02 3.41
N ASP A 721 -10.89 19.92 3.11
CA ASP A 721 -11.95 20.74 3.70
C ASP A 721 -12.73 20.02 4.82
N ILE A 722 -12.29 18.83 5.23
CA ILE A 722 -12.99 18.04 6.25
C ILE A 722 -12.87 18.68 7.64
N ALA A 723 -13.92 18.56 8.45
CA ALA A 723 -13.98 19.11 9.80
C ALA A 723 -13.76 18.01 10.85
N GLU A 724 -13.75 18.41 12.13
CA GLU A 724 -13.53 17.51 13.27
C GLU A 724 -14.44 16.25 13.31
N PRO A 725 -15.73 16.30 12.90
CA PRO A 725 -16.55 15.09 12.84
C PRO A 725 -16.01 14.05 11.83
N GLU A 726 -15.63 14.50 10.64
CA GLU A 726 -15.05 13.63 9.60
C GLU A 726 -13.67 13.13 10.03
N LYS A 727 -12.82 13.99 10.59
CA LYS A 727 -11.51 13.60 11.14
C LYS A 727 -11.64 12.55 12.24
N SER A 728 -12.66 12.65 13.10
CA SER A 728 -12.93 11.67 14.16
C SER A 728 -13.30 10.29 13.58
N ILE A 729 -14.00 10.25 12.44
CA ILE A 729 -14.29 9.00 11.72
C ILE A 729 -12.98 8.40 11.19
N LEU A 730 -12.13 9.21 10.56
CA LEU A 730 -10.83 8.78 10.05
C LEU A 730 -9.94 8.25 11.19
N GLN A 731 -9.84 8.97 12.31
CA GLN A 731 -9.05 8.53 13.46
C GLN A 731 -9.57 7.20 14.01
N ALA A 732 -10.89 7.02 14.10
CA ALA A 732 -11.47 5.74 14.51
C ALA A 732 -11.14 4.60 13.53
N VAL A 733 -11.04 4.87 12.22
CA VAL A 733 -10.57 3.88 11.25
C VAL A 733 -9.10 3.55 11.47
N VAL A 734 -8.22 4.56 11.64
CA VAL A 734 -6.79 4.37 11.93
C VAL A 734 -6.58 3.52 13.19
N ASP A 735 -7.31 3.80 14.25
CA ASP A 735 -7.14 3.11 15.54
C ASP A 735 -7.59 1.64 15.53
N ASN A 736 -8.39 1.21 14.54
CA ASN A 736 -9.08 -0.08 14.58
C ASN A 736 -8.91 -0.98 13.34
N SER A 737 -8.56 -0.41 12.19
CA SER A 737 -8.29 -1.13 10.94
C SER A 737 -6.81 -1.48 10.85
N LEU A 738 -6.52 -2.65 10.28
CA LEU A 738 -5.17 -3.08 9.92
C LEU A 738 -4.98 -3.16 8.39
N GLY A 739 -6.04 -2.97 7.61
CA GLY A 739 -6.03 -3.07 6.16
C GLY A 739 -5.86 -1.72 5.46
N ARG A 740 -6.26 -1.70 4.18
CA ARG A 740 -6.20 -0.54 3.29
C ARG A 740 -6.90 0.72 3.83
N ALA A 741 -7.98 0.54 4.59
CA ALA A 741 -8.73 1.66 5.15
C ALA A 741 -7.89 2.48 6.13
N ALA A 742 -7.07 1.83 6.96
CA ALA A 742 -6.16 2.51 7.87
C ALA A 742 -5.16 3.39 7.12
N VAL A 743 -4.43 2.84 6.14
CA VAL A 743 -3.41 3.61 5.41
C VAL A 743 -4.02 4.75 4.58
N GLN A 744 -5.19 4.56 3.96
CA GLN A 744 -5.87 5.68 3.30
C GLN A 744 -6.28 6.76 4.32
N ALA A 745 -6.83 6.39 5.47
CA ALA A 745 -7.20 7.35 6.52
C ALA A 745 -5.98 8.06 7.12
N GLU A 746 -4.87 7.35 7.36
CA GLU A 746 -3.58 7.92 7.78
C GLU A 746 -3.06 8.94 6.77
N ASN A 747 -3.05 8.59 5.49
CA ASN A 747 -2.62 9.47 4.41
C ASN A 747 -3.49 10.75 4.36
N ILE A 748 -4.81 10.60 4.48
CA ILE A 748 -5.74 11.73 4.51
C ILE A 748 -5.46 12.63 5.72
N LEU A 749 -5.36 12.06 6.93
CA LEU A 749 -5.09 12.83 8.15
C LEU A 749 -3.73 13.53 8.08
N MET A 750 -2.70 12.88 7.53
CA MET A 750 -1.36 13.46 7.33
C MET A 750 -1.42 14.71 6.45
N ALA A 751 -2.19 14.67 5.35
CA ALA A 751 -2.34 15.82 4.47
C ALA A 751 -3.17 16.95 5.09
N VAL A 752 -4.18 16.63 5.88
CA VAL A 752 -5.10 17.64 6.47
C VAL A 752 -4.53 18.30 7.72
N ASP A 753 -3.85 17.55 8.58
CA ASP A 753 -3.31 18.05 9.86
C ASP A 753 -1.84 18.53 9.76
N GLY A 754 -1.22 18.40 8.59
CA GLY A 754 0.07 19.04 8.27
C GLY A 754 1.28 18.49 9.02
N GLY A 755 1.33 17.18 9.31
CA GLY A 755 2.46 16.58 10.04
C GLY A 755 2.72 15.11 9.74
N ASN A 756 3.94 14.64 9.98
CA ASN A 756 4.43 13.28 9.70
C ASN A 756 3.97 12.22 10.74
N LYS A 757 2.84 12.43 11.45
CA LYS A 757 2.45 11.62 12.61
C LYS A 757 2.22 10.13 12.30
N TYR A 758 1.92 9.78 11.06
CA TYR A 758 1.60 8.41 10.63
C TYR A 758 2.70 7.82 9.74
N TYR A 759 3.94 8.14 10.06
CA TYR A 759 5.11 7.57 9.45
C TYR A 759 5.14 6.04 9.65
N ARG A 760 5.51 5.27 8.62
CA ARG A 760 5.75 3.82 8.74
C ARG A 760 7.12 3.48 8.14
N SER A 761 7.98 2.85 8.96
CA SER A 761 9.24 2.26 8.49
C SER A 761 9.02 0.82 8.04
N PRO A 762 9.90 0.27 7.19
CA PRO A 762 10.11 -1.18 7.13
C PRO A 762 10.32 -1.75 8.54
N ILE A 763 9.60 -2.83 8.85
CA ILE A 763 9.78 -3.56 10.11
C ILE A 763 10.80 -4.67 9.84
N ILE A 764 11.90 -4.70 10.59
CA ILE A 764 12.72 -5.91 10.73
C ILE A 764 12.48 -6.42 12.13
N THR A 765 12.05 -7.67 12.28
CA THR A 765 11.96 -8.26 13.61
C THR A 765 13.39 -8.53 14.09
N THR A 766 13.84 -7.74 15.07
CA THR A 766 15.04 -8.09 15.82
C THR A 766 14.70 -9.37 16.57
N GLY A 767 15.43 -10.46 16.33
CA GLY A 767 15.12 -11.83 16.75
C GLY A 767 15.00 -12.14 18.25
N GLU A 768 14.39 -11.27 19.04
CA GLU A 768 13.95 -11.47 20.42
C GLU A 768 12.44 -11.74 20.49
N GLN A 769 11.92 -12.57 19.59
CA GLN A 769 10.85 -13.48 20.03
C GLN A 769 11.59 -14.69 20.59
N PRO A 770 11.37 -15.09 21.86
CA PRO A 770 12.06 -16.24 22.41
C PRO A 770 11.77 -17.42 21.48
N ARG A 771 12.80 -17.91 20.80
CA ARG A 771 12.79 -19.22 20.18
C ARG A 771 12.25 -20.18 21.24
N ALA A 772 11.02 -20.63 21.06
CA ALA A 772 10.55 -21.83 21.72
C ALA A 772 11.29 -23.01 21.06
N GLN A 773 12.60 -23.11 21.30
CA GLN A 773 13.19 -24.43 21.47
C GLN A 773 12.49 -25.01 22.69
N PRO A 774 11.88 -26.19 22.62
CA PRO A 774 11.21 -26.79 23.76
C PRO A 774 12.27 -26.99 24.87
N PRO A 775 12.20 -26.27 26.01
CA PRO A 775 13.05 -26.59 27.13
C PRO A 775 12.44 -27.84 27.78
N ALA A 776 13.26 -28.88 27.92
CA ALA A 776 12.88 -30.06 28.66
C ALA A 776 12.49 -29.69 30.09
N GLY A 777 11.21 -29.88 30.41
CA GLY A 777 10.67 -29.94 31.76
C GLY A 777 10.87 -28.71 32.63
N GLN A 778 9.86 -27.82 32.67
CA GLN A 778 9.39 -27.16 33.89
C GLN A 778 8.03 -26.50 33.64
N GLU A 779 7.17 -26.56 34.67
CA GLU A 779 5.74 -26.28 34.63
C GLU A 779 5.38 -24.89 34.07
N GLU A 780 4.41 -24.86 33.16
CA GLU A 780 3.85 -23.67 32.53
C GLU A 780 3.24 -22.72 33.57
N SER A 781 3.73 -21.48 33.61
CA SER A 781 2.92 -20.35 34.09
C SER A 781 2.00 -19.91 32.95
N THR A 782 0.72 -20.27 33.05
CA THR A 782 -0.35 -19.93 32.11
C THR A 782 -0.44 -18.41 31.85
N ALA A 783 -0.09 -17.97 30.65
CA ALA A 783 -0.48 -16.67 30.13
C ALA A 783 -2.00 -16.65 29.90
N LEU A 784 -2.68 -15.69 30.53
CA LEU A 784 -4.13 -15.55 30.58
C LEU A 784 -4.76 -15.36 29.18
N SER A 785 -5.19 -16.47 28.59
CA SER A 785 -6.36 -16.49 27.70
C SER A 785 -7.53 -15.83 28.44
N ARG A 786 -7.96 -14.64 28.01
CA ARG A 786 -9.24 -14.07 28.47
C ARG A 786 -10.36 -14.93 27.89
N GLN A 787 -10.68 -16.02 28.57
CA GLN A 787 -11.88 -16.81 28.31
C GLN A 787 -13.10 -15.91 28.47
N ARG A 788 -13.91 -15.80 27.42
CA ARG A 788 -15.21 -15.12 27.46
C ARG A 788 -16.11 -15.78 28.49
N LEU A 789 -16.70 -14.98 29.37
CA LEU A 789 -17.58 -15.42 30.45
C LEU A 789 -19.00 -15.66 29.97
N VAL A 790 -19.40 -15.15 28.79
CA VAL A 790 -20.73 -15.40 28.21
C VAL A 790 -20.73 -15.40 26.67
N GLN A 791 -21.48 -16.32 26.07
CA GLN A 791 -21.65 -16.44 24.62
C GLN A 791 -23.08 -16.87 24.23
N ALA A 792 -23.63 -16.24 23.19
CA ALA A 792 -24.94 -16.58 22.61
C ALA A 792 -24.82 -17.56 21.43
N PHE A 793 -25.66 -18.60 21.38
CA PHE A 793 -25.73 -19.59 20.30
C PHE A 793 -27.14 -20.23 20.21
N PRO A 794 -27.63 -20.62 19.02
CA PRO A 794 -27.09 -20.24 17.72
C PRO A 794 -27.19 -18.72 17.53
N ASN A 795 -26.22 -18.16 16.80
CA ASN A 795 -26.23 -16.75 16.41
C ASN A 795 -25.92 -16.69 14.91
N PRO A 796 -26.93 -16.49 14.04
CA PRO A 796 -28.27 -15.97 14.35
C PRO A 796 -29.24 -16.99 15.01
N ALA A 797 -30.14 -16.51 15.88
CA ALA A 797 -31.18 -17.29 16.54
C ALA A 797 -32.53 -17.15 15.80
N ARG A 798 -33.26 -18.26 15.59
CA ARG A 798 -34.59 -18.23 14.96
C ARG A 798 -35.73 -18.18 15.99
N GLU A 799 -35.86 -19.25 16.79
CA GLU A 799 -36.93 -19.37 17.79
C GLU A 799 -36.43 -19.25 19.24
N THR A 800 -35.20 -19.69 19.49
CA THR A 800 -34.57 -19.71 20.81
C THR A 800 -33.09 -19.36 20.67
N VAL A 801 -32.58 -18.56 21.60
CA VAL A 801 -31.15 -18.30 21.78
C VAL A 801 -30.72 -18.88 23.13
N HIS A 802 -29.55 -19.51 23.16
CA HIS A 802 -28.92 -20.01 24.37
C HIS A 802 -27.72 -19.15 24.71
N PHE A 803 -27.59 -18.78 25.98
CA PHE A 803 -26.44 -18.08 26.53
C PHE A 803 -25.66 -19.09 27.37
N ARG A 804 -24.49 -19.53 26.91
CA ARG A 804 -23.54 -20.30 27.73
C ARG A 804 -22.70 -19.31 28.50
N TYR A 805 -22.59 -19.50 29.80
CA TYR A 805 -21.83 -18.61 30.66
C TYR A 805 -21.05 -19.36 31.70
N ARG A 806 -19.98 -18.73 32.20
CA ARG A 806 -19.13 -19.23 33.27
C ARG A 806 -19.12 -18.22 34.41
N ILE A 807 -19.62 -18.63 35.57
CA ILE A 807 -19.56 -17.83 36.80
C ILE A 807 -18.34 -18.30 37.58
N PRO A 808 -17.35 -17.44 37.86
CA PRO A 808 -16.21 -17.80 38.72
C PRO A 808 -16.67 -18.19 40.13
N GLU A 809 -16.03 -19.18 40.76
CA GLU A 809 -16.35 -19.61 42.13
C GLU A 809 -16.36 -18.41 43.11
N GLY A 810 -17.40 -18.33 43.95
CA GLY A 810 -17.59 -17.23 44.91
C GLY A 810 -18.32 -15.99 44.37
N SER A 811 -18.84 -16.03 43.13
CA SER A 811 -19.58 -14.93 42.49
C SER A 811 -21.11 -15.07 42.56
N GLU A 812 -21.66 -15.42 43.73
CA GLU A 812 -23.10 -15.58 43.94
C GLU A 812 -23.86 -14.27 43.64
N GLY A 813 -24.77 -14.30 42.65
CA GLY A 813 -25.62 -13.16 42.27
C GLY A 813 -25.38 -12.54 40.89
N ALA A 814 -24.67 -13.24 40.00
CA ALA A 814 -24.50 -12.81 38.61
C ALA A 814 -25.84 -12.62 37.87
N SER A 815 -25.90 -11.64 36.96
CA SER A 815 -27.10 -11.36 36.17
C SER A 815 -26.80 -11.20 34.69
N LEU A 816 -27.69 -11.71 33.84
CA LEU A 816 -27.66 -11.52 32.39
C LEU A 816 -28.83 -10.64 31.96
N SER A 817 -28.55 -9.47 31.39
CA SER A 817 -29.55 -8.56 30.84
C SER A 817 -29.50 -8.55 29.31
N LEU A 818 -30.66 -8.45 28.66
CA LEU A 818 -30.82 -8.37 27.22
C LEU A 818 -31.36 -7.00 26.81
N PHE A 819 -30.92 -6.45 25.69
CA PHE A 819 -31.24 -5.10 25.22
C PHE A 819 -31.58 -5.08 23.73
N ASN A 820 -32.45 -4.14 23.33
CA ASN A 820 -32.68 -3.82 21.92
C ASN A 820 -31.63 -2.81 21.39
N PRO A 821 -31.61 -2.49 20.09
CA PRO A 821 -30.66 -1.52 19.52
C PRO A 821 -30.73 -0.11 20.10
N ALA A 822 -31.88 0.29 20.64
CA ALA A 822 -32.05 1.59 21.30
C ALA A 822 -31.59 1.60 22.77
N GLY A 823 -30.94 0.54 23.25
CA GLY A 823 -30.46 0.41 24.63
C GLY A 823 -31.55 0.10 25.67
N ARG A 824 -32.79 -0.16 25.25
CA ARG A 824 -33.88 -0.53 26.16
C ARG A 824 -33.72 -1.98 26.59
N GLN A 825 -33.71 -2.22 27.90
CA GLN A 825 -33.65 -3.57 28.46
C GLN A 825 -34.95 -4.35 28.15
N LEU A 826 -34.79 -5.52 27.54
CA LEU A 826 -35.86 -6.44 27.14
C LEU A 826 -36.14 -7.50 28.21
N ALA A 827 -35.08 -8.02 28.83
CA ALA A 827 -35.17 -9.04 29.87
C ALA A 827 -33.94 -8.98 30.78
N ALA A 828 -34.07 -9.52 32.00
CA ALA A 828 -32.95 -9.73 32.92
C ALA A 828 -33.15 -11.03 33.69
N PHE A 829 -32.07 -11.80 33.84
CA PHE A 829 -32.07 -13.11 34.47
C PHE A 829 -31.03 -13.13 35.58
N ARG A 830 -31.40 -13.62 36.77
CA ARG A 830 -30.41 -14.01 37.77
C ARG A 830 -29.88 -15.40 37.43
N LEU A 831 -28.57 -15.53 37.41
CA LEU A 831 -27.88 -16.78 37.07
C LEU A 831 -27.54 -17.51 38.36
N ALA A 832 -27.69 -18.84 38.36
CA ALA A 832 -27.33 -19.71 39.47
C ALA A 832 -26.06 -20.48 39.11
N ASP A 833 -25.18 -20.68 40.10
CA ASP A 833 -23.83 -21.24 39.91
C ASP A 833 -23.81 -22.67 39.33
N THR A 834 -24.95 -23.38 39.36
CA THR A 834 -25.05 -24.77 38.89
C THR A 834 -25.47 -24.92 37.43
N ASN A 835 -25.95 -23.87 36.77
CA ASN A 835 -26.38 -23.92 35.37
C ASN A 835 -25.44 -23.08 34.51
N ASN A 836 -24.64 -23.70 33.64
CA ASN A 836 -23.73 -23.00 32.72
C ASN A 836 -24.41 -22.53 31.42
N GLN A 837 -25.75 -22.56 31.38
CA GLN A 837 -26.52 -22.21 30.20
C GLN A 837 -27.90 -21.64 30.58
N LEU A 838 -28.36 -20.64 29.83
CA LEU A 838 -29.71 -20.07 29.89
C LEU A 838 -30.33 -20.07 28.49
N SER A 839 -31.57 -20.52 28.36
CA SER A 839 -32.32 -20.51 27.10
C SER A 839 -33.40 -19.43 27.13
N TRP A 840 -33.51 -18.63 26.06
CA TRP A 840 -34.55 -17.62 25.92
C TRP A 840 -35.26 -17.70 24.57
N LYS A 841 -36.59 -17.66 24.60
CA LYS A 841 -37.42 -17.70 23.38
C LYS A 841 -37.44 -16.32 22.72
N THR A 842 -36.96 -16.24 21.48
CA THR A 842 -36.93 -15.02 20.66
C THR A 842 -38.19 -14.83 19.82
N GLY A 843 -39.19 -15.71 19.98
CA GLY A 843 -40.42 -15.76 19.18
C GLY A 843 -41.18 -14.43 19.09
N THR A 844 -41.17 -13.61 20.14
CA THR A 844 -41.86 -12.31 20.20
C THR A 844 -41.00 -11.12 19.75
N LEU A 845 -39.72 -11.34 19.44
CA LEU A 845 -38.81 -10.30 18.94
C LEU A 845 -38.88 -10.15 17.42
N PRO A 846 -38.91 -8.92 16.88
CA PRO A 846 -38.66 -8.68 15.45
C PRO A 846 -37.29 -9.20 15.00
N ALA A 847 -37.16 -9.53 13.71
CA ALA A 847 -35.85 -9.81 13.13
C ALA A 847 -34.94 -8.58 13.29
N GLY A 848 -33.68 -8.80 13.66
CA GLY A 848 -32.74 -7.70 13.94
C GLY A 848 -31.66 -8.06 14.96
N LEU A 849 -30.81 -7.08 15.25
CA LEU A 849 -29.68 -7.23 16.17
C LEU A 849 -30.10 -6.92 17.61
N TYR A 850 -29.61 -7.71 18.57
CA TYR A 850 -29.87 -7.56 20.00
C TYR A 850 -28.56 -7.69 20.78
N TYR A 851 -28.54 -7.13 21.98
CA TYR A 851 -27.35 -7.12 22.84
C TYR A 851 -27.63 -7.85 24.16
N TYR A 852 -26.60 -8.41 24.76
CA TYR A 852 -26.63 -8.99 26.09
C TYR A 852 -25.47 -8.49 26.93
N ARG A 853 -25.67 -8.43 28.25
CA ARG A 853 -24.65 -8.07 29.24
C ARG A 853 -24.71 -9.01 30.42
N LEU A 854 -23.64 -9.75 30.66
CA LEU A 854 -23.38 -10.44 31.92
C LEU A 854 -22.78 -9.42 32.91
N LEU A 855 -23.30 -9.35 34.12
CA LEU A 855 -22.77 -8.55 35.22
C LEU A 855 -22.53 -9.45 36.42
N LEU A 856 -21.27 -9.51 36.87
CA LEU A 856 -20.85 -10.22 38.07
C LEU A 856 -20.99 -9.33 39.32
N PRO A 857 -21.16 -9.91 40.53
CA PRO A 857 -21.30 -9.15 41.77
C PRO A 857 -20.10 -8.26 42.12
N ASN A 858 -18.91 -8.61 41.63
CA ASN A 858 -17.67 -7.84 41.79
C ASN A 858 -17.59 -6.60 40.87
N GLY A 859 -18.63 -6.30 40.11
CA GLY A 859 -18.70 -5.16 39.19
C GLY A 859 -18.12 -5.43 37.80
N GLN A 860 -17.53 -6.60 37.55
CA GLN A 860 -17.09 -6.98 36.20
C GLN A 860 -18.31 -7.24 35.32
N SER A 861 -18.25 -6.77 34.08
CA SER A 861 -19.32 -7.02 33.10
C SER A 861 -18.75 -7.38 31.74
N GLU A 862 -19.46 -8.26 31.04
CA GLU A 862 -19.12 -8.70 29.69
C GLU A 862 -20.34 -8.54 28.78
N THR A 863 -20.14 -7.91 27.62
CA THR A 863 -21.20 -7.64 26.66
C THR A 863 -21.00 -8.42 25.37
N GLY A 864 -22.11 -8.78 24.72
CA GLY A 864 -22.11 -9.40 23.41
C GLY A 864 -23.37 -9.08 22.62
N LYS A 865 -23.44 -9.56 21.38
CA LYS A 865 -24.58 -9.37 20.48
C LYS A 865 -25.05 -10.68 19.87
N PHE A 866 -26.33 -10.75 19.53
CA PHE A 866 -26.91 -11.85 18.76
C PHE A 866 -27.96 -11.30 17.78
N ALA A 867 -28.10 -11.94 16.62
CA ALA A 867 -29.11 -11.62 15.64
C ALA A 867 -30.31 -12.55 15.78
N VAL A 868 -31.53 -12.03 15.57
CA VAL A 868 -32.75 -12.84 15.42
C VAL A 868 -33.15 -12.85 13.95
N LEU A 869 -33.33 -14.05 13.39
CA LEU A 869 -33.91 -14.28 12.06
C LEU A 869 -35.34 -14.81 12.22
N LYS A 870 -36.23 -14.52 11.26
CA LYS A 870 -37.59 -15.08 11.21
C LYS A 870 -37.74 -16.01 10.02
#